data_AF-A0A7C6MVV8-F1
#
_entry.id   AF-A0A7C6MVV8-F1
#
_cell.length_a   1.000
_cell.length_b   1.000
_cell.length_c   1.000
_cell.angle_alpha   90.00
_cell.angle_beta   90.00
_cell.angle_gamma   90.00
#
_symmetry.space_group_name_H-M   'P 1'
#
loop_
_entity.id
_entity.type
_entity.pdbx_description
1 polymer ?
#
loop_
_entity_poly.entity_id
_entity_poly.type
_entity_poly.pdbx_seq_one_letter_code
_entity_poly.pdbx_strand_id
1 'polypeptide(L)'
;TPETSFRLTQRSGTYPERALLFAILRRLPELKPYQKALEVAMADYAHKGFHNWAKRYYESEVLRCNRQTKGAYLQFMLEEVSQRLQEEKQGSPLLTRLIEHLEKIKTNNYKLIRNSQLIWELRMTFAQISVDLLKPDFVIMDEFQRFRYLIDSDPHTETGLLTERFFNSEQVRILLLSATPYKMYSTLEEIDELSTDEHYSEFLKVTGFLSATLEEELRFREIWRNYSVKLRTYIAGDTAIVEAKNAAEEALFAKISRTERISANCAADLIDDSLNAELTPTEADIRAYVDGQKLVEAMGVKHNLPVDYVKSSPYLLSFMRSGYKFKRDVIRFFKRNPDQVNLAKSKYLWLERNQIERFAKLEPNNARLKYLEELAFRQNAARLLWVPPSLPYYELSGPFKGTEGFSKFLIFSSWEMVPRMLSTLLSYESERLNATQLLGRTEQRDRTARYFTDGTKKRYPAARMNFNLRLGEPQGMNLFCLLYPAKRLADCFDPVDVLNRRPNLQQLENEIEGKIKELLSELDHLEGPGSDKGWYYLAPMLLDEPNYVREWLEQGKSLAEYEDFENEDEGKKGRGQKGFLAHLEQLTNLLQDPDLNLGRKPADLHKVLTDMVLGSPAICMMRTYDRLGGGYEINKPSQLGKIFINRMNTPESTAVIEVCYGESSDRAHWKNLLRYGKEGNLQAVFDEYAHLILQSPGLARAENRIEQLHQFILESMNVYTASYGVDTFNNFKNRVQDKKGKPVNIRTHFAVAFTKSEGGVNKGENRRKAVRNSFNSPFRPFVLATTSIGQEGLDFHFYCRKVVHWNLPSNPIDLEQREGRINRYKCLAIRENIARRYGHITFSEDIWTEMFDHALRKEKAEQVSELVPFWVITPAEETVAIRRIVPMYAFSRDVSAYRRLIKILAHYRITLGHARQEELLEYLFTNHNEEDLQDLFLNLSPFYSQTPCHKSSRTFPLDS
;
A
#
# COMPACT_ATOMS: atom_id res chain seq x y z
N THR A 1 14.38 7.69 -13.12
CA THR A 1 14.90 6.39 -12.64
C THR A 1 15.71 5.76 -13.76
N PRO A 2 16.62 4.81 -13.48
CA PRO A 2 17.38 4.17 -14.55
C PRO A 2 16.49 3.56 -15.65
N GLU A 3 15.33 3.02 -15.27
CA GLU A 3 14.33 2.45 -16.19
C GLU A 3 13.70 3.50 -17.14
N THR A 4 13.58 4.76 -16.72
CA THR A 4 13.07 5.86 -17.57
C THR A 4 14.19 6.66 -18.26
N SER A 5 15.37 6.69 -17.64
CA SER A 5 16.51 7.51 -18.09
C SER A 5 17.41 6.79 -19.08
N PHE A 6 17.40 5.45 -19.12
CA PHE A 6 18.33 4.65 -19.93
C PHE A 6 17.64 3.64 -20.86
N ARG A 7 16.30 3.63 -20.94
CA ARG A 7 15.55 2.72 -21.83
C ARG A 7 15.05 3.47 -23.07
N LEU A 8 15.85 3.49 -24.14
CA LEU A 8 15.50 4.10 -25.42
C LEU A 8 14.49 3.25 -26.22
N THR A 9 13.21 3.22 -25.83
CA THR A 9 12.17 2.52 -26.64
C THR A 9 11.68 3.33 -27.84
N GLN A 10 11.98 4.64 -27.89
CA GLN A 10 11.54 5.56 -28.95
C GLN A 10 12.73 6.21 -29.67
N ARG A 11 12.78 6.06 -31.00
CA ARG A 11 13.86 6.61 -31.85
C ARG A 11 14.08 8.12 -31.66
N SER A 12 13.04 8.92 -31.41
CA SER A 12 13.17 10.39 -31.22
C SER A 12 13.15 10.89 -29.76
N GLY A 13 12.95 10.02 -28.77
CA GLY A 13 12.94 10.38 -27.34
C GLY A 13 11.76 11.23 -26.87
N THR A 14 11.84 11.72 -25.64
CA THR A 14 10.82 12.61 -25.07
C THR A 14 11.11 14.08 -25.39
N TYR A 15 10.07 14.94 -25.43
CA TYR A 15 10.29 16.37 -25.71
C TYR A 15 11.09 17.12 -24.62
N PRO A 16 11.08 16.73 -23.33
CA PRO A 16 12.02 17.23 -22.32
C PRO A 16 13.49 16.96 -22.67
N GLU A 17 13.84 15.74 -23.07
CA GLU A 17 15.21 15.39 -23.50
C GLU A 17 15.66 16.25 -24.68
N ARG A 18 14.83 16.36 -25.71
CA ARG A 18 15.15 17.19 -26.89
C ARG A 18 15.28 18.67 -26.53
N ALA A 19 14.56 19.16 -25.52
CA ALA A 19 14.69 20.54 -25.04
C ALA A 19 16.05 20.77 -24.35
N LEU A 20 16.55 19.79 -23.59
CA LEU A 20 17.90 19.84 -23.01
C LEU A 20 18.98 19.80 -24.10
N LEU A 21 18.85 18.90 -25.09
CA LEU A 21 19.75 18.85 -26.24
C LEU A 21 19.77 20.19 -26.98
N PHE A 22 18.59 20.76 -27.26
CA PHE A 22 18.45 22.05 -27.92
C PHE A 22 19.16 23.17 -27.14
N ALA A 23 19.03 23.21 -25.81
CA ALA A 23 19.68 24.20 -24.97
C ALA A 23 21.21 24.14 -25.12
N ILE A 24 21.82 22.97 -25.27
CA ILE A 24 23.27 22.87 -25.44
C ILE A 24 23.68 23.10 -26.90
N LEU A 25 23.04 22.42 -27.85
CA LEU A 25 23.38 22.50 -29.29
C LEU A 25 23.27 23.91 -29.87
N ARG A 26 22.28 24.71 -29.44
CA ARG A 26 22.11 26.08 -29.97
C ARG A 26 23.27 27.04 -29.65
N ARG A 27 24.15 26.65 -28.73
CA ARG A 27 25.32 27.43 -28.28
C ARG A 27 26.58 27.09 -29.08
N LEU A 28 26.57 26.01 -29.87
CA LEU A 28 27.68 25.66 -30.77
C LEU A 28 27.81 26.70 -31.89
N PRO A 29 29.02 27.22 -32.17
CA PRO A 29 29.25 28.21 -33.23
C PRO A 29 28.68 27.81 -34.60
N GLU A 30 28.82 26.54 -34.97
CA GLU A 30 28.46 25.95 -36.26
C GLU A 30 26.94 25.87 -36.47
N LEU A 31 26.16 25.80 -35.38
CA LEU A 31 24.71 25.69 -35.41
C LEU A 31 23.98 27.04 -35.27
N LYS A 32 24.71 28.13 -34.96
CA LYS A 32 24.13 29.48 -34.84
C LYS A 32 23.31 29.92 -36.07
N PRO A 33 23.73 29.66 -37.33
CA PRO A 33 22.96 30.04 -38.52
C PRO A 33 21.63 29.27 -38.69
N TYR A 34 21.42 28.18 -37.93
CA TYR A 34 20.32 27.24 -38.12
C TYR A 34 19.37 27.15 -36.91
N GLN A 35 19.41 28.08 -35.95
CA GLN A 35 18.64 27.99 -34.70
C GLN A 35 17.15 27.69 -34.89
N LYS A 36 16.49 28.35 -35.86
CA LYS A 36 15.07 28.13 -36.14
C LYS A 36 14.79 26.74 -36.72
N ALA A 37 15.68 26.22 -37.57
CA ALA A 37 15.59 24.86 -38.09
C ALA A 37 15.86 23.82 -37.00
N LEU A 38 16.83 24.08 -36.11
CA LEU A 38 17.17 23.22 -34.98
C LEU A 38 16.01 23.13 -33.98
N GLU A 39 15.33 24.24 -33.73
CA GLU A 39 14.14 24.27 -32.88
C GLU A 39 13.00 23.42 -33.46
N VAL A 40 12.76 23.49 -34.78
CA VAL A 40 11.77 22.65 -35.47
C VAL A 40 12.16 21.16 -35.40
N ALA A 41 13.42 20.83 -35.63
CA ALA A 41 13.92 19.45 -35.55
C ALA A 41 13.78 18.87 -34.14
N MET A 42 14.06 19.66 -33.09
CA MET A 42 13.96 19.22 -31.70
C MET A 42 12.53 19.22 -31.16
N ALA A 43 11.62 20.04 -31.69
CA ALA A 43 10.21 19.97 -31.33
C ALA A 43 9.55 18.66 -31.83
N ASP A 44 9.92 18.20 -33.03
CA ASP A 44 9.29 17.07 -33.71
C ASP A 44 7.74 17.21 -33.70
N TYR A 45 6.97 16.15 -33.44
CA TYR A 45 5.51 16.25 -33.28
C TYR A 45 5.04 16.90 -31.97
N ALA A 46 5.94 17.16 -31.01
CA ALA A 46 5.60 17.59 -29.66
C ALA A 46 5.61 19.12 -29.48
N HIS A 47 5.25 19.87 -30.52
CA HIS A 47 5.30 21.34 -30.55
C HIS A 47 4.63 21.98 -29.32
N LYS A 48 3.43 21.53 -28.93
CA LYS A 48 2.72 22.10 -27.76
C LYS A 48 3.51 21.94 -26.45
N GLY A 49 3.97 20.73 -26.12
CA GLY A 49 4.70 20.48 -24.88
C GLY A 49 6.09 21.14 -24.85
N PHE A 50 6.79 21.11 -25.99
CA PHE A 50 8.12 21.69 -26.14
C PHE A 50 8.13 23.22 -25.93
N HIS A 51 7.20 23.94 -26.57
CA HIS A 51 7.14 25.41 -26.47
C HIS A 51 6.40 25.94 -25.24
N ASN A 52 5.50 25.15 -24.62
CA ASN A 52 4.73 25.61 -23.46
C ASN A 52 5.61 25.81 -22.22
N TRP A 53 6.48 24.84 -21.89
CA TRP A 53 7.34 24.94 -20.70
C TRP A 53 8.75 24.38 -20.89
N ALA A 54 8.91 23.25 -21.59
CA ALA A 54 10.17 22.49 -21.58
C ALA A 54 11.38 23.29 -22.09
N LYS A 55 11.25 23.97 -23.23
CA LYS A 55 12.33 24.81 -23.79
C LYS A 55 12.83 25.85 -22.79
N ARG A 56 11.91 26.56 -22.12
CA ARG A 56 12.26 27.61 -21.16
C ARG A 56 12.88 27.03 -19.89
N TYR A 57 12.29 25.95 -19.38
CA TYR A 57 12.75 25.27 -18.18
C TYR A 57 14.20 24.77 -18.34
N TYR A 58 14.49 23.95 -19.35
CA TYR A 58 15.84 23.40 -19.53
C TYR A 58 16.89 24.45 -19.89
N GLU A 59 16.51 25.52 -20.60
CA GLU A 59 17.39 26.67 -20.83
C GLU A 59 17.78 27.34 -19.51
N SER A 60 16.80 27.55 -18.60
CA SER A 60 17.07 28.12 -17.27
C SER A 60 17.92 27.19 -16.39
N GLU A 61 17.70 25.89 -16.47
CA GLU A 61 18.46 24.88 -15.71
C GLU A 61 19.92 24.81 -16.15
N VAL A 62 20.18 24.79 -17.46
CA VAL A 62 21.55 24.81 -18.01
C VAL A 62 22.30 26.08 -17.58
N LEU A 63 21.63 27.24 -17.63
CA LEU A 63 22.22 28.50 -17.17
C LEU A 63 22.41 28.55 -15.65
N ARG A 64 21.50 27.93 -14.88
CA ARG A 64 21.63 27.80 -13.42
C ARG A 64 22.85 26.94 -13.06
N CYS A 65 22.97 25.76 -13.66
CA CYS A 65 24.12 24.87 -13.47
C CYS A 65 25.43 25.58 -13.84
N ASN A 66 25.46 26.25 -15.00
CA ASN A 66 26.65 26.99 -15.42
C ASN A 66 27.06 28.10 -14.47
N ARG A 67 26.09 28.83 -13.89
CA ARG A 67 26.37 29.85 -12.86
C ARG A 67 26.93 29.22 -11.59
N GLN A 68 26.38 28.09 -11.15
CA GLN A 68 26.88 27.36 -9.97
C GLN A 68 28.32 26.87 -10.15
N THR A 69 28.66 26.41 -11.37
CA THR A 69 30.02 25.95 -11.70
C THR A 69 30.94 27.07 -12.19
N LYS A 70 30.56 28.35 -12.05
CA LYS A 70 31.34 29.51 -12.52
C LYS A 70 31.79 29.42 -13.99
N GLY A 71 30.95 28.85 -14.87
CA GLY A 71 31.23 28.72 -16.30
C GLY A 71 31.79 27.36 -16.75
N ALA A 72 32.30 26.53 -15.82
CA ALA A 72 32.97 25.28 -16.18
C ALA A 72 32.05 24.26 -16.88
N TYR A 73 30.78 24.19 -16.50
CA TYR A 73 29.82 23.24 -17.09
C TYR A 73 29.61 23.45 -18.60
N LEU A 74 29.30 24.68 -19.03
CA LEU A 74 29.09 24.93 -20.46
C LEU A 74 30.39 24.83 -21.25
N GLN A 75 31.52 25.20 -20.66
CA GLN A 75 32.81 25.03 -21.32
C GLN A 75 33.07 23.54 -21.63
N PHE A 76 33.01 22.68 -20.61
CA PHE A 76 33.17 21.24 -20.75
C PHE A 76 32.16 20.64 -21.75
N MET A 77 30.87 20.94 -21.59
CA MET A 77 29.84 20.38 -22.46
C MET A 77 30.00 20.79 -23.92
N LEU A 78 30.41 22.03 -24.20
CA LEU A 78 30.59 22.49 -25.58
C LEU A 78 31.84 21.86 -26.22
N GLU A 79 32.93 21.71 -25.47
CA GLU A 79 34.15 21.03 -25.92
C GLU A 79 33.86 19.56 -26.27
N GLU A 80 33.26 18.81 -25.33
CA GLU A 80 32.96 17.38 -25.50
C GLU A 80 31.91 17.10 -26.59
N VAL A 81 30.85 17.91 -26.66
CA VAL A 81 29.83 17.76 -27.71
C VAL A 81 30.43 18.09 -29.07
N SER A 82 31.24 19.15 -29.17
CA SER A 82 31.89 19.52 -30.44
C SER A 82 32.80 18.40 -30.94
N GLN A 83 33.68 17.89 -30.07
CA GLN A 83 34.58 16.79 -30.40
C GLN A 83 33.81 15.56 -30.90
N ARG A 84 32.81 15.10 -30.14
CA ARG A 84 32.02 13.91 -30.51
C ARG A 84 31.16 14.08 -31.75
N LEU A 85 30.73 15.30 -32.08
CA LEU A 85 29.99 15.56 -33.32
C LEU A 85 30.90 15.57 -34.56
N GLN A 86 32.19 15.84 -34.36
CA GLN A 86 33.21 15.82 -35.42
C GLN A 86 33.80 14.41 -35.67
N GLU A 87 33.59 13.46 -34.75
CA GLU A 87 33.98 12.06 -34.96
C GLU A 87 33.29 11.46 -36.21
N GLU A 88 34.09 10.86 -37.08
CA GLU A 88 33.57 10.19 -38.27
C GLU A 88 32.94 8.84 -37.89
N LYS A 89 31.61 8.77 -38.02
CA LYS A 89 30.86 7.50 -37.96
C LYS A 89 30.04 7.39 -39.23
N GLN A 90 30.24 6.30 -39.98
CA GLN A 90 29.57 6.03 -41.26
C GLN A 90 29.98 6.99 -42.40
N GLY A 91 31.28 7.31 -42.52
CA GLY A 91 31.84 8.01 -43.68
C GLY A 91 31.60 9.53 -43.74
N SER A 92 30.98 10.14 -42.71
CA SER A 92 30.91 11.59 -42.53
C SER A 92 30.68 11.97 -41.06
N PRO A 93 31.12 13.15 -40.59
CA PRO A 93 30.84 13.62 -39.24
C PRO A 93 29.34 13.82 -38.97
N LEU A 94 28.90 13.52 -37.75
CA LEU A 94 27.51 13.72 -37.31
C LEU A 94 27.10 15.20 -37.41
N LEU A 95 28.04 16.13 -37.18
CA LEU A 95 27.84 17.57 -37.37
C LEU A 95 27.43 17.92 -38.80
N THR A 96 28.13 17.37 -39.79
CA THR A 96 27.87 17.62 -41.21
C THR A 96 26.47 17.13 -41.59
N ARG A 97 26.11 15.90 -41.20
CA ARG A 97 24.78 15.33 -41.41
C ARG A 97 23.68 16.13 -40.72
N LEU A 98 23.95 16.66 -39.52
CA LEU A 98 23.02 17.52 -38.80
C LEU A 98 22.80 18.83 -39.57
N ILE A 99 23.87 19.50 -40.01
CA ILE A 99 23.79 20.74 -40.78
C ILE A 99 23.00 20.54 -42.07
N GLU A 100 23.29 19.50 -42.85
CA GLU A 100 22.53 19.17 -44.07
C GLU A 100 21.03 18.95 -43.79
N HIS A 101 20.71 18.32 -42.65
CA HIS A 101 19.32 18.12 -42.25
C HIS A 101 18.64 19.44 -41.87
N LEU A 102 19.33 20.32 -41.15
CA LEU A 102 18.82 21.64 -40.79
C LEU A 102 18.65 22.55 -42.02
N GLU A 103 19.53 22.44 -43.02
CA GLU A 103 19.42 23.11 -44.31
C GLU A 103 18.17 22.67 -45.06
N LYS A 104 17.90 21.36 -45.12
CA LYS A 104 16.66 20.82 -45.70
C LYS A 104 15.41 21.38 -45.02
N ILE A 105 15.40 21.52 -43.69
CA ILE A 105 14.27 22.13 -42.96
C ILE A 105 14.14 23.62 -43.30
N LYS A 106 15.27 24.34 -43.39
CA LYS A 106 15.30 25.77 -43.73
C LYS A 106 14.78 26.03 -45.14
N THR A 107 15.21 25.24 -46.13
CA THR A 107 14.75 25.34 -47.53
C THR A 107 13.29 24.88 -47.70
N ASN A 108 12.79 24.01 -46.83
CA ASN A 108 11.39 23.59 -46.78
C ASN A 108 10.49 24.53 -45.96
N ASN A 109 10.78 25.84 -45.94
CA ASN A 109 10.01 26.86 -45.21
C ASN A 109 9.79 26.53 -43.72
N TYR A 110 10.78 25.91 -43.07
CA TYR A 110 10.73 25.49 -41.66
C TYR A 110 9.61 24.49 -41.34
N LYS A 111 9.13 23.73 -42.34
CA LYS A 111 8.27 22.57 -42.11
C LYS A 111 9.11 21.40 -41.61
N LEU A 112 8.56 20.65 -40.65
CA LEU A 112 9.22 19.50 -40.05
C LEU A 112 9.59 18.46 -41.13
N ILE A 113 10.87 18.13 -41.22
CA ILE A 113 11.39 16.97 -41.95
C ILE A 113 11.90 16.00 -40.89
N ARG A 114 11.43 14.75 -40.91
CA ARG A 114 11.78 13.78 -39.87
C ARG A 114 13.14 13.17 -40.15
N ASN A 115 13.98 13.16 -39.13
CA ASN A 115 15.17 12.33 -39.09
C ASN A 115 15.37 11.74 -37.69
N SER A 116 14.57 10.71 -37.39
CA SER A 116 14.62 10.06 -36.07
C SER A 116 15.94 9.35 -35.80
N GLN A 117 16.68 8.96 -36.85
CA GLN A 117 18.01 8.36 -36.70
C GLN A 117 19.02 9.39 -36.19
N LEU A 118 19.02 10.60 -36.75
CA LEU A 118 19.93 11.66 -36.34
C LEU A 118 19.64 12.17 -34.93
N ILE A 119 18.36 12.24 -34.54
CA ILE A 119 17.99 12.54 -33.15
C ILE A 119 18.45 11.43 -32.20
N TRP A 120 18.36 10.16 -32.61
CA TRP A 120 18.88 9.04 -31.82
C TRP A 120 20.40 9.13 -31.63
N GLU A 121 21.16 9.40 -32.70
CA GLU A 121 22.62 9.57 -32.64
C GLU A 121 23.02 10.72 -31.71
N LEU A 122 22.32 11.87 -31.77
CA LEU A 122 22.54 12.98 -30.84
C LEU A 122 22.26 12.59 -29.37
N ARG A 123 21.22 11.81 -29.12
CA ARG A 123 20.90 11.32 -27.77
C ARG A 123 22.00 10.40 -27.25
N MET A 124 22.48 9.48 -28.08
CA MET A 124 23.60 8.59 -27.75
C MET A 124 24.88 9.37 -27.39
N THR A 125 25.20 10.43 -28.15
CA THR A 125 26.36 11.28 -27.84
C THR A 125 26.25 11.92 -26.46
N PHE A 126 25.08 12.47 -26.11
CA PHE A 126 24.87 13.09 -24.80
C PHE A 126 24.81 12.09 -23.66
N ALA A 127 24.27 10.89 -23.90
CA ALA A 127 24.31 9.81 -22.94
C ALA A 127 25.75 9.37 -22.66
N GLN A 128 26.59 9.22 -23.70
CA GLN A 128 28.00 8.91 -23.53
C GLN A 128 28.74 9.97 -22.70
N ILE A 129 28.53 11.27 -22.97
CA ILE A 129 29.11 12.36 -22.18
C ILE A 129 28.68 12.26 -20.70
N SER A 130 27.40 12.01 -20.47
CA SER A 130 26.85 11.92 -19.12
C SER A 130 27.42 10.72 -18.36
N VAL A 131 27.58 9.60 -19.06
CA VAL A 131 28.22 8.39 -18.57
C VAL A 131 29.71 8.65 -18.30
N ASP A 132 30.39 9.40 -19.15
CA ASP A 132 31.79 9.85 -19.03
C ASP A 132 32.10 10.69 -17.79
N LEU A 133 31.11 11.44 -17.33
CA LEU A 133 31.19 12.18 -16.08
C LEU A 133 30.98 11.31 -14.82
N LEU A 134 30.36 10.12 -14.96
CA LEU A 134 30.14 9.20 -13.86
C LEU A 134 31.42 8.38 -13.62
N LYS A 135 32.14 8.71 -12.54
CA LYS A 135 33.29 7.96 -12.01
C LYS A 135 33.02 7.52 -10.56
N PRO A 136 32.08 6.60 -10.33
CA PRO A 136 31.79 6.11 -8.98
C PRO A 136 32.86 5.12 -8.51
N ASP A 137 33.27 5.20 -7.24
CA ASP A 137 34.10 4.17 -6.61
C ASP A 137 33.27 2.93 -6.24
N PHE A 138 31.97 3.12 -5.97
CA PHE A 138 31.03 2.07 -5.56
C PHE A 138 29.64 2.28 -6.16
N VAL A 139 29.08 1.22 -6.74
CA VAL A 139 27.75 1.20 -7.36
C VAL A 139 26.87 0.19 -6.62
N ILE A 140 25.72 0.65 -6.14
CA ILE A 140 24.69 -0.22 -5.55
C ILE A 140 23.53 -0.31 -6.54
N MET A 141 23.21 -1.53 -6.97
CA MET A 141 22.07 -1.81 -7.83
C MET A 141 20.99 -2.51 -7.03
N ASP A 142 20.00 -1.74 -6.59
CA ASP A 142 18.82 -2.28 -5.92
C ASP A 142 17.81 -2.84 -6.93
N GLU A 143 17.11 -3.91 -6.55
CA GLU A 143 16.19 -4.67 -7.40
C GLU A 143 16.83 -5.11 -8.75
N PHE A 144 18.03 -5.70 -8.70
CA PHE A 144 18.81 -6.11 -9.88
C PHE A 144 18.03 -6.92 -10.92
N GLN A 145 16.99 -7.67 -10.52
CA GLN A 145 16.12 -8.41 -11.43
C GLN A 145 15.34 -7.52 -12.42
N ARG A 146 15.21 -6.22 -12.15
CA ARG A 146 14.67 -5.24 -13.12
C ARG A 146 15.69 -4.86 -14.19
N PHE A 147 16.96 -5.10 -13.93
CA PHE A 147 18.11 -4.71 -14.73
C PHE A 147 18.77 -5.89 -15.43
N ARG A 148 18.10 -7.04 -15.53
CA ARG A 148 18.64 -8.26 -16.17
C ARG A 148 19.07 -8.04 -17.62
N TYR A 149 18.43 -7.09 -18.30
CA TYR A 149 18.82 -6.68 -19.65
C TYR A 149 20.25 -6.12 -19.73
N LEU A 150 20.85 -5.69 -18.61
CA LEU A 150 22.26 -5.28 -18.55
C LEU A 150 23.20 -6.46 -18.79
N ILE A 151 22.78 -7.68 -18.45
CA ILE A 151 23.60 -8.90 -18.64
C ILE A 151 23.69 -9.26 -20.15
N ASP A 152 22.66 -8.94 -20.93
CA ASP A 152 22.52 -9.34 -22.34
C ASP A 152 22.62 -8.15 -23.33
N SER A 153 23.02 -6.94 -22.89
CA SER A 153 22.92 -5.75 -23.75
C SER A 153 23.95 -5.69 -24.88
N ASP A 154 23.47 -5.41 -26.09
CA ASP A 154 24.26 -5.00 -27.25
C ASP A 154 25.12 -3.75 -26.90
N PRO A 155 26.45 -3.77 -27.13
CA PRO A 155 27.35 -2.64 -26.91
C PRO A 155 26.88 -1.33 -27.57
N HIS A 156 26.06 -1.41 -28.62
CA HIS A 156 25.53 -0.25 -29.34
C HIS A 156 24.31 0.41 -28.69
N THR A 157 23.91 -0.02 -27.49
CA THR A 157 22.80 0.56 -26.70
C THR A 157 23.31 1.37 -25.50
N GLU A 158 22.58 2.40 -25.01
CA GLU A 158 22.97 3.15 -23.79
C GLU A 158 23.16 2.23 -22.57
N THR A 159 22.36 1.17 -22.50
CA THR A 159 22.46 0.12 -21.48
C THR A 159 23.71 -0.71 -21.62
N GLY A 160 24.16 -1.01 -22.85
CA GLY A 160 25.44 -1.65 -23.12
C GLY A 160 26.61 -0.75 -22.72
N LEU A 161 26.55 0.55 -23.00
CA LEU A 161 27.59 1.52 -22.61
C LEU A 161 27.75 1.66 -21.10
N LEU A 162 26.63 1.68 -20.35
CA LEU A 162 26.65 1.65 -18.90
C LEU A 162 27.24 0.34 -18.37
N THR A 163 26.86 -0.77 -19.00
CA THR A 163 27.36 -2.10 -18.60
C THR A 163 28.86 -2.19 -18.82
N GLU A 164 29.34 -1.81 -20.01
CA GLU A 164 30.75 -1.82 -20.35
C GLU A 164 31.56 -0.93 -19.40
N ARG A 165 31.09 0.29 -19.12
CA ARG A 165 31.84 1.22 -18.27
C ARG A 165 31.89 0.77 -16.80
N PHE A 166 30.75 0.40 -16.21
CA PHE A 166 30.71 0.11 -14.78
C PHE A 166 31.22 -1.28 -14.46
N PHE A 167 30.97 -2.28 -15.33
CA PHE A 167 31.29 -3.67 -15.03
C PHE A 167 32.65 -4.13 -15.58
N ASN A 168 33.18 -3.53 -16.66
CA ASN A 168 34.51 -3.89 -17.18
C ASN A 168 35.65 -3.00 -16.62
N SER A 169 35.36 -2.17 -15.63
CA SER A 169 36.38 -1.35 -14.95
C SER A 169 36.84 -2.02 -13.65
N GLU A 170 38.13 -2.36 -13.56
CA GLU A 170 38.71 -2.93 -12.33
C GLU A 170 38.65 -1.99 -11.11
N GLN A 171 38.39 -0.70 -11.32
CA GLN A 171 38.37 0.32 -10.26
C GLN A 171 37.01 0.43 -9.56
N VAL A 172 35.92 -0.04 -10.16
CA VAL A 172 34.56 0.16 -9.64
C VAL A 172 34.11 -1.06 -8.85
N ARG A 173 33.68 -0.86 -7.59
CA ARG A 173 33.06 -1.92 -6.78
C ARG A 173 31.56 -1.94 -7.02
N ILE A 174 30.95 -3.13 -7.16
CA ILE A 174 29.51 -3.25 -7.44
C ILE A 174 28.83 -4.16 -6.41
N LEU A 175 27.73 -3.70 -5.84
CA LEU A 175 26.85 -4.47 -4.98
C LEU A 175 25.48 -4.63 -5.64
N LEU A 176 25.11 -5.87 -5.94
CA LEU A 176 23.80 -6.20 -6.49
C LEU A 176 22.87 -6.64 -5.36
N LEU A 177 21.76 -5.93 -5.18
CA LEU A 177 20.71 -6.28 -4.22
C LEU A 177 19.50 -6.78 -4.99
N SER A 178 19.06 -8.00 -4.68
CA SER A 178 17.84 -8.57 -5.24
C SER A 178 17.32 -9.67 -4.34
N ALA A 179 15.99 -9.72 -4.17
CA ALA A 179 15.34 -10.84 -3.53
C ALA A 179 15.32 -12.09 -4.43
N THR A 180 15.33 -11.92 -5.74
CA THR A 180 15.22 -12.98 -6.76
C THR A 180 16.04 -12.60 -8.00
N PRO A 181 17.39 -12.72 -7.96
CA PRO A 181 18.27 -12.27 -9.06
C PRO A 181 18.05 -13.05 -10.36
N TYR A 182 17.48 -14.25 -10.25
CA TYR A 182 16.99 -15.09 -11.34
C TYR A 182 15.65 -15.71 -10.92
N LYS A 183 14.90 -16.24 -11.90
CA LYS A 183 13.65 -16.97 -11.59
C LYS A 183 14.01 -18.27 -10.87
N MET A 184 13.69 -18.35 -9.58
CA MET A 184 14.21 -19.43 -8.72
C MET A 184 13.49 -20.78 -8.88
N TYR A 185 12.30 -20.79 -9.49
CA TYR A 185 11.49 -21.97 -9.71
C TYR A 185 10.66 -21.79 -10.97
N SER A 186 10.50 -22.88 -11.73
CA SER A 186 9.54 -22.96 -12.83
C SER A 186 8.83 -24.27 -12.85
N THR A 187 7.57 -24.18 -13.25
CA THR A 187 6.72 -25.34 -13.44
C THR A 187 6.98 -25.97 -14.81
N LEU A 188 6.68 -27.25 -14.93
CA LEU A 188 6.73 -27.98 -16.21
C LEU A 188 5.86 -27.32 -17.27
N GLU A 189 4.68 -26.82 -16.88
CA GLU A 189 3.75 -26.11 -17.77
C GLU A 189 4.42 -24.88 -18.40
N GLU A 190 5.16 -24.09 -17.61
CA GLU A 190 5.89 -22.92 -18.12
C GLU A 190 7.05 -23.30 -19.05
N ILE A 191 7.76 -24.40 -18.75
CA ILE A 191 8.87 -24.89 -19.57
C ILE A 191 8.35 -25.42 -20.92
N ASP A 192 7.25 -26.16 -20.91
CA ASP A 192 6.63 -26.71 -22.11
C ASP A 192 6.03 -25.60 -23.00
N GLU A 193 5.42 -24.56 -22.41
CA GLU A 193 4.93 -23.40 -23.15
C GLU A 193 6.05 -22.59 -23.82
N LEU A 194 7.20 -22.45 -23.16
CA LEU A 194 8.34 -21.66 -23.65
C LEU A 194 9.32 -22.47 -24.50
N SER A 195 9.24 -23.81 -24.48
CA SER A 195 10.14 -24.74 -25.19
C SER A 195 11.63 -24.61 -24.84
N THR A 196 11.98 -23.93 -23.74
CA THR A 196 13.35 -23.73 -23.26
C THR A 196 13.39 -23.64 -21.72
N ASP A 197 14.39 -24.26 -21.08
CA ASP A 197 14.67 -24.11 -19.64
C ASP A 197 15.41 -22.78 -19.38
N GLU A 198 14.67 -21.66 -19.52
CA GLU A 198 15.19 -20.30 -19.37
C GLU A 198 15.86 -20.12 -17.99
N HIS A 199 15.43 -20.81 -16.95
CA HIS A 199 15.84 -20.62 -15.55
C HIS A 199 17.26 -21.08 -15.27
N TYR A 200 17.61 -22.29 -15.70
CA TYR A 200 18.96 -22.79 -15.56
C TYR A 200 19.95 -21.93 -16.36
N SER A 201 19.55 -21.49 -17.55
CA SER A 201 20.34 -20.58 -18.37
C SER A 201 20.54 -19.22 -17.69
N GLU A 202 19.49 -18.68 -17.08
CA GLU A 202 19.48 -17.42 -16.36
C GLU A 202 20.35 -17.46 -15.11
N PHE A 203 20.28 -18.53 -14.33
CA PHE A 203 21.14 -18.76 -13.17
C PHE A 203 22.61 -18.74 -13.60
N LEU A 204 22.97 -19.53 -14.63
CA LEU A 204 24.32 -19.59 -15.15
C LEU A 204 24.81 -18.23 -15.66
N LYS A 205 23.97 -17.48 -16.37
CA LYS A 205 24.28 -16.12 -16.83
C LYS A 205 24.61 -15.19 -15.66
N VAL A 206 23.82 -15.19 -14.59
CA VAL A 206 24.08 -14.37 -13.40
C VAL A 206 25.38 -14.78 -12.72
N THR A 207 25.62 -16.09 -12.55
CA THR A 207 26.87 -16.56 -11.92
C THR A 207 28.11 -16.33 -12.79
N GLY A 208 27.97 -16.39 -14.12
CA GLY A 208 29.02 -16.05 -15.08
C GLY A 208 29.33 -14.56 -15.02
N PHE A 209 28.30 -13.72 -14.99
CA PHE A 209 28.44 -12.28 -14.82
C PHE A 209 29.12 -11.87 -13.51
N LEU A 210 28.90 -12.62 -12.43
CA LEU A 210 29.56 -12.40 -11.13
C LEU A 210 30.99 -12.95 -11.07
N SER A 211 31.46 -13.67 -12.10
CA SER A 211 32.82 -14.23 -12.14
C SER A 211 33.79 -13.17 -12.66
N ALA A 212 34.93 -12.99 -11.99
CA ALA A 212 35.93 -12.00 -12.40
C ALA A 212 36.70 -12.45 -13.65
N THR A 213 36.82 -13.76 -13.86
CA THR A 213 37.55 -14.36 -14.98
C THR A 213 36.79 -15.52 -15.61
N LEU A 214 37.08 -15.80 -16.89
CA LEU A 214 36.53 -16.96 -17.59
C LEU A 214 36.92 -18.29 -16.92
N GLU A 215 38.11 -18.37 -16.33
CA GLU A 215 38.57 -19.56 -15.60
C GLU A 215 37.73 -19.82 -14.35
N GLU A 216 37.40 -18.76 -13.60
CA GLU A 216 36.52 -18.84 -12.43
C GLU A 216 35.10 -19.28 -12.81
N GLU A 217 34.58 -18.77 -13.94
CA GLU A 217 33.28 -19.19 -14.47
C GLU A 217 33.27 -20.68 -14.83
N LEU A 218 34.28 -21.15 -15.56
CA LEU A 218 34.40 -22.56 -15.97
C LEU A 218 34.51 -23.49 -14.76
N ARG A 219 35.31 -23.10 -13.76
CA ARG A 219 35.44 -23.86 -12.50
C ARG A 219 34.10 -23.95 -11.76
N PHE A 220 33.36 -22.85 -11.66
CA PHE A 220 32.03 -22.84 -11.05
C PHE A 220 31.07 -23.79 -11.78
N ARG A 221 31.03 -23.74 -13.11
CA ARG A 221 30.19 -24.62 -13.93
C ARG A 221 30.52 -26.10 -13.72
N GLU A 222 31.78 -26.45 -13.55
CA GLU A 222 32.19 -27.83 -13.28
C GLU A 222 31.73 -28.33 -11.91
N ILE A 223 31.95 -27.53 -10.86
CA ILE A 223 31.49 -27.84 -9.49
C ILE A 223 29.97 -28.03 -9.49
N TRP A 224 29.25 -27.10 -10.10
CA TRP A 224 27.78 -27.14 -10.16
C TRP A 224 27.26 -28.35 -10.93
N ARG A 225 27.90 -28.69 -12.07
CA ARG A 225 27.56 -29.88 -12.85
C ARG A 225 27.78 -31.17 -12.05
N ASN A 226 28.87 -31.28 -11.30
CA ASN A 226 29.14 -32.44 -10.45
C ASN A 226 28.05 -32.60 -9.38
N TYR A 227 27.70 -31.50 -8.69
CA TYR A 227 26.61 -31.50 -7.73
C TYR A 227 25.27 -31.92 -8.37
N SER A 228 24.91 -31.35 -9.51
CA SER A 228 23.68 -31.71 -10.24
C SER A 228 23.59 -33.19 -10.65
N VAL A 229 24.72 -33.81 -11.02
CA VAL A 229 24.76 -35.25 -11.36
C VAL A 229 24.51 -36.08 -10.11
N LYS A 230 25.23 -35.81 -9.02
CA LYS A 230 25.11 -36.54 -7.75
C LYS A 230 23.71 -36.39 -7.12
N LEU A 231 23.10 -35.22 -7.24
CA LEU A 231 21.74 -34.96 -6.75
C LEU A 231 20.67 -35.80 -7.48
N ARG A 232 20.83 -36.01 -8.79
CA ARG A 232 19.93 -36.87 -9.59
C ARG A 232 20.10 -38.36 -9.27
N THR A 233 21.28 -38.78 -8.85
CA THR A 233 21.58 -40.17 -8.48
C THR A 233 21.53 -40.39 -6.97
N TYR A 234 20.93 -39.46 -6.21
CA TYR A 234 20.96 -39.49 -4.76
C TYR A 234 20.29 -40.75 -4.18
N ILE A 235 21.04 -41.42 -3.30
CA ILE A 235 20.61 -42.56 -2.48
C ILE A 235 20.89 -42.17 -1.01
N ALA A 236 19.93 -42.41 -0.11
CA ALA A 236 20.07 -42.06 1.30
C ALA A 236 21.32 -42.72 1.92
N GLY A 237 22.13 -41.93 2.65
CA GLY A 237 23.38 -42.36 3.27
C GLY A 237 24.65 -42.16 2.44
N ASP A 238 24.55 -41.67 1.20
CA ASP A 238 25.72 -41.31 0.39
C ASP A 238 26.43 -40.05 0.93
N THR A 239 27.69 -40.17 1.34
CA THR A 239 28.50 -39.03 1.80
C THR A 239 29.03 -38.20 0.64
N ALA A 240 29.10 -38.76 -0.57
CA ALA A 240 29.67 -38.10 -1.73
C ALA A 240 28.80 -36.94 -2.23
N ILE A 241 27.49 -36.97 -1.99
CA ILE A 241 26.59 -35.86 -2.30
C ILE A 241 26.77 -34.69 -1.32
N VAL A 242 27.03 -34.96 -0.04
CA VAL A 242 27.22 -33.93 0.99
C VAL A 242 28.50 -33.14 0.69
N GLU A 243 29.57 -33.83 0.30
CA GLU A 243 30.82 -33.18 -0.14
C GLU A 243 30.60 -32.31 -1.38
N ALA A 244 29.87 -32.81 -2.39
CA ALA A 244 29.57 -32.04 -3.59
C ALA A 244 28.66 -30.84 -3.31
N LYS A 245 27.70 -31.01 -2.39
CA LYS A 245 26.82 -29.94 -1.90
C LYS A 245 27.63 -28.86 -1.20
N ASN A 246 28.54 -29.22 -0.30
CA ASN A 246 29.38 -28.26 0.42
C ASN A 246 30.29 -27.48 -0.54
N ALA A 247 30.90 -28.17 -1.51
CA ALA A 247 31.72 -27.50 -2.54
C ALA A 247 30.89 -26.53 -3.41
N ALA A 248 29.67 -26.91 -3.78
CA ALA A 248 28.75 -26.04 -4.52
C ALA A 248 28.27 -24.85 -3.67
N GLU A 249 27.97 -25.08 -2.40
CA GLU A 249 27.57 -24.05 -1.43
C GLU A 249 28.67 -23.01 -1.23
N GLU A 250 29.91 -23.43 -0.99
CA GLU A 250 31.07 -22.52 -0.85
C GLU A 250 31.30 -21.71 -2.13
N ALA A 251 31.25 -22.36 -3.30
CA ALA A 251 31.45 -21.69 -4.58
C ALA A 251 30.37 -20.65 -4.88
N LEU A 252 29.12 -20.92 -4.48
CA LEU A 252 28.02 -19.96 -4.63
C LEU A 252 28.08 -18.85 -3.57
N PHE A 253 28.41 -19.19 -2.32
CA PHE A 253 28.51 -18.23 -1.21
C PHE A 253 29.58 -17.16 -1.43
N ALA A 254 30.68 -17.52 -2.11
CA ALA A 254 31.71 -16.57 -2.53
C ALA A 254 31.18 -15.44 -3.43
N LYS A 255 30.04 -15.66 -4.10
CA LYS A 255 29.43 -14.72 -5.06
C LYS A 255 28.09 -14.15 -4.59
N ILE A 256 27.30 -14.94 -3.84
CA ILE A 256 25.94 -14.61 -3.42
C ILE A 256 25.78 -14.89 -1.93
N SER A 257 25.37 -13.87 -1.18
CA SER A 257 24.98 -13.98 0.22
C SER A 257 23.47 -13.85 0.34
N ARG A 258 22.83 -14.81 1.01
CA ARG A 258 21.37 -14.84 1.23
C ARG A 258 21.06 -15.29 2.65
N THR A 259 20.41 -14.42 3.41
CA THR A 259 19.84 -14.79 4.71
C THR A 259 18.34 -14.96 4.57
N GLU A 260 17.84 -16.14 4.92
CA GLU A 260 16.41 -16.39 4.98
C GLU A 260 15.89 -16.38 6.41
N ARG A 261 14.60 -16.15 6.55
CA ARG A 261 13.93 -16.07 7.87
C ARG A 261 13.85 -17.44 8.55
N ILE A 262 13.70 -18.50 7.76
CA ILE A 262 13.56 -19.89 8.23
C ILE A 262 14.93 -20.48 8.64
N SER A 263 16.04 -19.92 8.14
CA SER A 263 17.39 -20.36 8.50
C SER A 263 17.76 -20.09 9.96
N ALA A 264 16.94 -19.33 10.69
CA ALA A 264 17.08 -19.21 12.13
C ALA A 264 16.55 -20.47 12.81
N ASN A 265 17.46 -21.34 13.29
CA ASN A 265 17.14 -22.60 13.98
C ASN A 265 16.19 -22.42 15.19
N CYS A 266 16.01 -21.20 15.69
CA CYS A 266 15.15 -20.85 16.83
C CYS A 266 13.89 -20.03 16.44
N ALA A 267 13.57 -19.91 15.15
CA ALA A 267 12.43 -19.14 14.66
C ALA A 267 11.09 -19.90 14.78
N ALA A 268 10.04 -19.23 15.24
CA ALA A 268 8.68 -19.74 15.08
C ALA A 268 8.26 -19.65 13.60
N ASP A 269 7.60 -20.70 13.10
CA ASP A 269 6.83 -20.57 11.85
C ASP A 269 5.64 -19.65 12.11
N LEU A 270 5.73 -18.44 11.58
CA LEU A 270 4.69 -17.42 11.72
C LEU A 270 3.59 -17.58 10.67
N ILE A 271 3.67 -18.52 9.74
CA ILE A 271 2.61 -18.79 8.78
C ILE A 271 1.70 -19.90 9.31
N ASP A 272 0.41 -19.61 9.40
CA ASP A 272 -0.60 -20.54 9.88
C ASP A 272 -1.71 -20.72 8.84
N ASP A 273 -1.90 -21.99 8.48
CA ASP A 273 -2.81 -22.49 7.45
C ASP A 273 -4.15 -23.02 8.02
N SER A 274 -4.38 -22.90 9.32
CA SER A 274 -5.57 -23.42 10.02
C SER A 274 -6.92 -22.86 9.56
N LEU A 275 -6.91 -21.74 8.83
CA LEU A 275 -8.11 -21.13 8.25
C LEU A 275 -8.35 -21.55 6.79
N ASN A 276 -7.56 -22.49 6.25
CA ASN A 276 -7.86 -23.09 4.97
C ASN A 276 -9.14 -23.93 5.06
N ALA A 277 -9.98 -23.81 4.04
CA ALA A 277 -11.27 -24.49 4.00
C ALA A 277 -11.52 -25.12 2.63
N GLU A 278 -11.93 -26.38 2.64
CA GLU A 278 -12.50 -27.07 1.48
C GLU A 278 -14.00 -26.76 1.41
N LEU A 279 -14.37 -25.81 0.57
CA LEU A 279 -15.71 -25.28 0.42
C LEU A 279 -16.54 -26.19 -0.50
N THR A 280 -17.70 -26.64 -0.03
CA THR A 280 -18.65 -27.38 -0.86
C THR A 280 -19.30 -26.41 -1.88
N PRO A 281 -19.30 -26.73 -3.19
CA PRO A 281 -20.02 -25.92 -4.18
C PRO A 281 -21.50 -25.76 -3.82
N THR A 282 -22.01 -24.53 -3.89
CA THR A 282 -23.42 -24.25 -3.62
C THR A 282 -24.29 -24.50 -4.86
N GLU A 283 -25.62 -24.63 -4.69
CA GLU A 283 -26.53 -24.66 -5.85
C GLU A 283 -26.34 -23.41 -6.73
N ALA A 284 -26.14 -22.24 -6.11
CA ALA A 284 -25.94 -20.99 -6.83
C ALA A 284 -24.67 -21.01 -7.70
N ASP A 285 -23.57 -21.61 -7.24
CA ASP A 285 -22.35 -21.78 -8.03
C ASP A 285 -22.62 -22.60 -9.31
N ILE A 286 -23.35 -23.71 -9.16
CA ILE A 286 -23.71 -24.60 -10.29
C ILE A 286 -24.65 -23.89 -11.24
N ARG A 287 -25.68 -23.20 -10.73
CA ARG A 287 -26.64 -22.44 -11.54
C ARG A 287 -25.97 -21.31 -12.33
N ALA A 288 -25.03 -20.60 -11.71
CA ALA A 288 -24.26 -19.56 -12.39
C ALA A 288 -23.45 -20.12 -13.57
N TYR A 289 -22.83 -21.30 -13.40
CA TYR A 289 -22.14 -21.98 -14.49
C TYR A 289 -23.10 -22.41 -15.61
N VAL A 290 -24.21 -23.08 -15.26
CA VAL A 290 -25.20 -23.54 -16.23
C VAL A 290 -25.79 -22.38 -17.04
N ASP A 291 -26.16 -21.28 -16.38
CA ASP A 291 -26.71 -20.10 -17.06
C ASP A 291 -25.66 -19.42 -17.96
N GLY A 292 -24.40 -19.37 -17.53
CA GLY A 292 -23.30 -18.87 -18.35
C GLY A 292 -23.00 -19.76 -19.56
N GLN A 293 -23.05 -21.09 -19.38
CA GLN A 293 -22.82 -22.06 -20.45
C GLN A 293 -23.94 -22.03 -21.50
N LYS A 294 -25.20 -21.89 -21.08
CA LYS A 294 -26.34 -21.68 -22.00
C LYS A 294 -26.13 -20.44 -22.90
N LEU A 295 -25.49 -19.39 -22.38
CA LEU A 295 -25.15 -18.22 -23.20
C LEU A 295 -24.05 -18.52 -24.21
N VAL A 296 -23.03 -19.29 -23.82
CA VAL A 296 -21.98 -19.74 -24.75
C VAL A 296 -22.57 -20.54 -25.90
N GLU A 297 -23.46 -21.48 -25.58
CA GLU A 297 -24.16 -22.33 -26.56
C GLU A 297 -25.05 -21.50 -27.49
N ALA A 298 -25.82 -20.55 -26.95
CA ALA A 298 -26.65 -19.65 -27.74
C ALA A 298 -25.84 -18.78 -28.72
N MET A 299 -24.59 -18.44 -28.38
CA MET A 299 -23.69 -17.70 -29.27
C MET A 299 -23.06 -18.57 -30.37
N GLY A 300 -23.26 -19.90 -30.36
CA GLY A 300 -22.65 -20.83 -31.30
C GLY A 300 -21.14 -20.99 -31.12
N VAL A 301 -20.61 -20.70 -29.92
CA VAL A 301 -19.17 -20.76 -29.62
C VAL A 301 -18.78 -22.18 -29.23
N LYS A 302 -17.75 -22.75 -29.86
CA LYS A 302 -17.32 -24.15 -29.66
C LYS A 302 -16.60 -24.45 -28.33
N HIS A 303 -16.22 -23.43 -27.57
CA HIS A 303 -15.47 -23.63 -26.31
C HIS A 303 -16.38 -23.37 -25.10
N ASN A 304 -16.19 -24.12 -24.02
CA ASN A 304 -16.98 -23.97 -22.79
C ASN A 304 -16.62 -22.69 -22.01
N LEU A 305 -17.52 -22.25 -21.13
CA LEU A 305 -17.21 -21.24 -20.13
C LEU A 305 -16.12 -21.77 -19.17
N PRO A 306 -15.01 -21.04 -18.92
CA PRO A 306 -14.03 -21.46 -17.93
C PRO A 306 -14.66 -21.58 -16.53
N VAL A 307 -14.56 -22.75 -15.92
CA VAL A 307 -15.09 -23.01 -14.57
C VAL A 307 -14.50 -22.04 -13.56
N ASP A 308 -13.22 -21.68 -13.72
CA ASP A 308 -12.53 -20.77 -12.81
C ASP A 308 -13.13 -19.35 -12.79
N TYR A 309 -13.80 -18.91 -13.86
CA TYR A 309 -14.53 -17.64 -13.87
C TYR A 309 -15.68 -17.63 -12.87
N VAL A 310 -16.45 -18.73 -12.84
CA VAL A 310 -17.62 -18.88 -11.97
C VAL A 310 -17.19 -19.11 -10.52
N LYS A 311 -16.12 -19.90 -10.31
CA LYS A 311 -15.49 -20.04 -8.99
C LYS A 311 -15.05 -18.69 -8.42
N SER A 312 -14.54 -17.80 -9.28
CA SER A 312 -13.89 -16.55 -8.88
C SER A 312 -14.84 -15.38 -8.65
N SER A 313 -15.98 -15.30 -9.34
CA SER A 313 -16.91 -14.18 -9.17
C SER A 313 -18.37 -14.60 -9.32
N PRO A 314 -19.23 -14.31 -8.32
CA PRO A 314 -20.66 -14.28 -8.56
C PRO A 314 -21.01 -13.11 -9.49
N TYR A 315 -22.21 -13.12 -10.05
CA TYR A 315 -22.70 -12.04 -10.91
C TYR A 315 -21.72 -11.69 -12.04
N LEU A 316 -21.23 -12.73 -12.73
CA LEU A 316 -20.09 -12.67 -13.64
C LEU A 316 -20.17 -11.51 -14.65
N LEU A 317 -21.34 -11.31 -15.26
CA LEU A 317 -21.55 -10.27 -16.26
C LEU A 317 -21.64 -8.87 -15.68
N SER A 318 -21.89 -8.72 -14.38
CA SER A 318 -21.86 -7.42 -13.68
C SER A 318 -20.44 -6.89 -13.46
N PHE A 319 -19.47 -7.78 -13.25
CA PHE A 319 -18.09 -7.38 -12.90
C PHE A 319 -17.10 -7.53 -14.06
N MET A 320 -17.32 -8.46 -14.99
CA MET A 320 -16.51 -8.57 -16.19
C MET A 320 -16.61 -7.32 -17.08
N ARG A 321 -15.45 -6.75 -17.41
CA ARG A 321 -15.32 -5.66 -18.39
C ARG A 321 -15.16 -6.16 -19.82
N SER A 322 -15.24 -5.23 -20.77
CA SER A 322 -15.02 -5.46 -22.20
C SER A 322 -13.62 -5.98 -22.56
N GLY A 323 -12.65 -5.92 -21.64
CA GLY A 323 -11.34 -6.55 -21.81
C GLY A 323 -11.40 -8.08 -21.82
N TYR A 324 -12.40 -8.67 -21.18
CA TYR A 324 -12.60 -10.13 -21.21
C TYR A 324 -13.21 -10.57 -22.53
N LYS A 325 -12.58 -11.56 -23.18
CA LYS A 325 -13.06 -12.13 -24.45
C LYS A 325 -14.52 -12.57 -24.34
N PHE A 326 -14.88 -13.29 -23.28
CA PHE A 326 -16.25 -13.75 -23.03
C PHE A 326 -17.26 -12.59 -23.00
N LYS A 327 -17.01 -11.53 -22.22
CA LYS A 327 -17.91 -10.35 -22.14
C LYS A 327 -18.02 -9.63 -23.49
N ARG A 328 -16.92 -9.53 -24.24
CA ARG A 328 -16.91 -8.92 -25.59
C ARG A 328 -17.76 -9.73 -26.57
N ASP A 329 -17.67 -11.05 -26.55
CA ASP A 329 -18.42 -11.92 -27.43
C ASP A 329 -19.92 -11.88 -27.08
N VAL A 330 -20.29 -11.85 -25.80
CA VAL A 330 -21.66 -11.61 -25.33
C VAL A 330 -22.21 -10.28 -25.85
N ILE A 331 -21.45 -9.17 -25.71
CA ILE A 331 -21.87 -7.86 -26.23
C ILE A 331 -22.05 -7.91 -27.76
N ARG A 332 -21.11 -8.54 -28.49
CA ARG A 332 -21.16 -8.63 -29.95
C ARG A 332 -22.38 -9.43 -30.44
N PHE A 333 -22.68 -10.55 -29.79
CA PHE A 333 -23.82 -11.40 -30.14
C PHE A 333 -25.14 -10.65 -29.98
N PHE A 334 -25.39 -10.02 -28.84
CA PHE A 334 -26.65 -9.33 -28.60
C PHE A 334 -26.79 -8.02 -29.38
N LYS A 335 -25.69 -7.36 -29.77
CA LYS A 335 -25.75 -6.25 -30.73
C LYS A 335 -26.25 -6.68 -32.11
N ARG A 336 -25.96 -7.93 -32.53
CA ARG A 336 -26.46 -8.50 -33.79
C ARG A 336 -27.88 -9.07 -33.66
N ASN A 337 -28.25 -9.51 -32.46
CA ASN A 337 -29.57 -10.09 -32.15
C ASN A 337 -30.23 -9.38 -30.93
N PRO A 338 -30.67 -8.10 -31.07
CA PRO A 338 -31.17 -7.33 -29.93
C PRO A 338 -32.49 -7.86 -29.33
N ASP A 339 -33.29 -8.56 -30.14
CA ASP A 339 -34.53 -9.24 -29.77
C ASP A 339 -34.29 -10.40 -28.79
N GLN A 340 -33.12 -11.05 -28.88
CA GLN A 340 -32.77 -12.20 -28.05
C GLN A 340 -32.15 -11.82 -26.69
N VAL A 341 -32.00 -10.52 -26.37
CA VAL A 341 -31.29 -10.03 -25.16
C VAL A 341 -31.78 -10.64 -23.84
N ASN A 342 -33.03 -11.08 -23.77
CA ASN A 342 -33.59 -11.75 -22.59
C ASN A 342 -32.95 -13.12 -22.30
N LEU A 343 -32.26 -13.75 -23.26
CA LEU A 343 -31.46 -14.96 -23.00
C LEU A 343 -30.37 -14.70 -21.95
N ALA A 344 -29.82 -13.48 -21.90
CA ALA A 344 -28.83 -13.08 -20.90
C ALA A 344 -29.43 -12.80 -19.52
N LYS A 345 -30.76 -12.84 -19.35
CA LYS A 345 -31.40 -12.50 -18.09
C LYS A 345 -31.27 -13.66 -17.10
N SER A 346 -30.34 -13.53 -16.16
CA SER A 346 -30.18 -14.45 -15.03
C SER A 346 -29.86 -13.68 -13.75
N LYS A 347 -30.50 -14.06 -12.64
CA LYS A 347 -30.21 -13.51 -11.30
C LYS A 347 -28.81 -13.92 -10.79
N TYR A 348 -28.20 -14.94 -11.38
CA TYR A 348 -26.86 -15.41 -11.00
C TYR A 348 -25.74 -14.73 -11.81
N LEU A 349 -26.07 -14.17 -12.98
CA LEU A 349 -25.09 -13.49 -13.85
C LEU A 349 -25.06 -11.98 -13.65
N TRP A 350 -26.12 -11.38 -13.10
CA TRP A 350 -26.25 -9.93 -12.96
C TRP A 350 -26.69 -9.51 -11.56
N LEU A 351 -26.11 -8.42 -11.07
CA LEU A 351 -26.60 -7.68 -9.92
C LEU A 351 -27.83 -6.84 -10.29
N GLU A 352 -28.73 -6.73 -9.32
CA GLU A 352 -29.94 -5.91 -9.44
C GLU A 352 -29.80 -4.57 -8.71
N ARG A 353 -29.88 -3.47 -9.46
CA ARG A 353 -29.83 -2.11 -8.91
C ARG A 353 -30.85 -1.87 -7.80
N ASN A 354 -32.06 -2.42 -7.93
CA ASN A 354 -33.16 -2.19 -6.99
C ASN A 354 -32.91 -2.81 -5.62
N GLN A 355 -32.17 -3.93 -5.54
CA GLN A 355 -31.78 -4.53 -4.27
C GLN A 355 -30.81 -3.61 -3.51
N ILE A 356 -29.79 -3.12 -4.22
CA ILE A 356 -28.81 -2.17 -3.68
C ILE A 356 -29.51 -0.89 -3.21
N GLU A 357 -30.38 -0.32 -4.05
CA GLU A 357 -31.13 0.90 -3.77
C GLU A 357 -31.87 0.86 -2.43
N ARG A 358 -32.40 -0.31 -2.04
CA ARG A 358 -33.22 -0.50 -0.83
C ARG A 358 -32.44 -1.04 0.37
N PHE A 359 -31.10 -1.10 0.30
CA PHE A 359 -30.29 -1.76 1.32
C PHE A 359 -30.74 -3.22 1.58
N ALA A 360 -31.17 -3.94 0.53
CA ALA A 360 -31.56 -5.35 0.64
C ALA A 360 -30.34 -6.27 0.74
N LYS A 361 -30.45 -7.38 1.47
CA LYS A 361 -29.38 -8.38 1.52
C LYS A 361 -29.13 -8.93 0.10
N LEU A 362 -27.88 -8.84 -0.35
CA LEU A 362 -27.44 -9.51 -1.57
C LEU A 362 -26.99 -10.91 -1.18
N GLU A 363 -27.55 -11.93 -1.83
CA GLU A 363 -27.07 -13.29 -1.62
C GLU A 363 -25.67 -13.42 -2.22
N PRO A 364 -24.69 -14.02 -1.52
CA PRO A 364 -23.33 -14.12 -2.05
C PRO A 364 -23.27 -14.90 -3.37
N ASN A 365 -24.17 -15.88 -3.55
CA ASN A 365 -24.25 -16.75 -4.72
C ASN A 365 -22.92 -17.39 -5.13
N ASN A 366 -21.99 -17.51 -4.19
CA ASN A 366 -20.66 -18.08 -4.37
C ASN A 366 -20.09 -18.53 -3.02
N ALA A 367 -19.58 -19.76 -2.93
CA ALA A 367 -19.09 -20.32 -1.67
C ALA A 367 -17.87 -19.55 -1.13
N ARG A 368 -16.93 -19.15 -2.00
CA ARG A 368 -15.74 -18.37 -1.59
C ARG A 368 -16.12 -17.01 -1.03
N LEU A 369 -17.05 -16.31 -1.67
CA LEU A 369 -17.52 -15.00 -1.21
C LEU A 369 -18.21 -15.12 0.15
N LYS A 370 -19.11 -16.11 0.30
CA LYS A 370 -19.77 -16.38 1.58
C LYS A 370 -18.76 -16.62 2.70
N TYR A 371 -17.77 -17.49 2.46
CA TYR A 371 -16.73 -17.79 3.43
C TYR A 371 -15.90 -16.54 3.81
N LEU A 372 -15.51 -15.74 2.81
CA LEU A 372 -14.77 -14.51 3.06
C LEU A 372 -15.62 -13.46 3.79
N GLU A 373 -16.90 -13.31 3.47
CA GLU A 373 -17.81 -12.41 4.19
C GLU A 373 -17.91 -12.81 5.67
N GLU A 374 -18.12 -14.10 5.94
CA GLU A 374 -18.16 -14.62 7.32
C GLU A 374 -16.87 -14.34 8.09
N LEU A 375 -15.70 -14.43 7.43
CA LEU A 375 -14.40 -14.10 8.04
C LEU A 375 -14.19 -12.59 8.22
N ALA A 376 -14.53 -11.78 7.21
CA ALA A 376 -14.27 -10.34 7.18
C ALA A 376 -15.14 -9.58 8.17
N PHE A 377 -16.35 -10.08 8.45
CA PHE A 377 -17.30 -9.48 9.39
C PHE A 377 -17.28 -10.10 10.80
N ARG A 378 -16.36 -11.03 11.11
CA ARG A 378 -16.15 -11.51 12.49
C ARG A 378 -15.75 -10.35 13.41
N GLN A 379 -15.84 -10.58 14.73
CA GLN A 379 -15.41 -9.61 15.75
C GLN A 379 -16.03 -8.21 15.53
N ASN A 380 -17.31 -8.17 15.12
CA ASN A 380 -18.05 -6.92 14.97
C ASN A 380 -17.42 -5.91 13.97
N ALA A 381 -16.63 -6.38 12.98
CA ALA A 381 -15.84 -5.53 12.08
C ALA A 381 -16.63 -4.45 11.33
N ALA A 382 -17.92 -4.71 11.02
CA ALA A 382 -18.81 -3.74 10.38
C ALA A 382 -18.97 -2.44 11.20
N ARG A 383 -18.75 -2.51 12.52
CA ARG A 383 -18.83 -1.41 13.48
C ARG A 383 -17.47 -0.86 13.92
N LEU A 384 -16.37 -1.38 13.36
CA LEU A 384 -15.03 -0.84 13.61
C LEU A 384 -14.67 0.23 12.59
N LEU A 385 -14.17 1.38 13.04
CA LEU A 385 -13.66 2.46 12.19
C LEU A 385 -12.12 2.44 12.07
N TRP A 386 -11.46 1.78 13.03
CA TRP A 386 -10.02 1.47 13.00
C TRP A 386 -9.74 0.08 13.57
N VAL A 387 -8.55 -0.42 13.29
CA VAL A 387 -7.97 -1.64 13.88
C VAL A 387 -7.59 -1.33 15.33
N PRO A 388 -7.98 -2.15 16.33
CA PRO A 388 -7.57 -1.97 17.71
C PRO A 388 -6.03 -1.97 17.84
N PRO A 389 -5.46 -1.22 18.80
CA PRO A 389 -4.02 -1.18 18.99
C PRO A 389 -3.50 -2.53 19.52
N SER A 390 -2.27 -2.91 19.18
CA SER A 390 -1.71 -4.19 19.66
C SER A 390 -1.44 -4.18 21.17
N LEU A 391 -1.14 -3.01 21.74
CA LEU A 391 -1.07 -2.77 23.18
C LEU A 391 -2.07 -1.66 23.55
N PRO A 392 -3.31 -2.01 23.95
CA PRO A 392 -4.23 -1.03 24.51
C PRO A 392 -3.73 -0.56 25.89
N TYR A 393 -3.88 0.73 26.20
CA TYR A 393 -3.45 1.31 27.49
C TYR A 393 -4.44 1.03 28.61
N TYR A 394 -5.69 0.71 28.27
CA TYR A 394 -6.74 0.26 29.16
C TYR A 394 -7.70 -0.67 28.39
N GLU A 395 -8.50 -1.47 29.10
CA GLU A 395 -9.39 -2.48 28.50
C GLU A 395 -10.29 -1.90 27.39
N LEU A 396 -10.33 -2.59 26.24
CA LEU A 396 -11.22 -2.24 25.13
C LEU A 396 -12.68 -2.44 25.55
N SER A 397 -13.52 -1.46 25.22
CA SER A 397 -14.94 -1.47 25.62
C SER A 397 -15.86 -1.10 24.47
N GLY A 398 -17.17 -1.10 24.73
CA GLY A 398 -18.20 -0.80 23.72
C GLY A 398 -18.06 -1.64 22.45
N PRO A 399 -18.01 -1.02 21.25
CA PRO A 399 -17.91 -1.76 19.98
C PRO A 399 -16.58 -2.49 19.77
N PHE A 400 -15.54 -2.16 20.55
CA PHE A 400 -14.21 -2.75 20.48
C PHE A 400 -13.99 -3.92 21.45
N LYS A 401 -14.94 -4.18 22.36
CA LYS A 401 -14.83 -5.32 23.29
C LYS A 401 -14.78 -6.66 22.53
N GLY A 402 -13.80 -7.51 22.83
CA GLY A 402 -13.65 -8.82 22.18
C GLY A 402 -13.10 -8.75 20.74
N THR A 403 -12.48 -7.61 20.38
CA THR A 403 -11.89 -7.39 19.05
C THR A 403 -10.37 -7.49 19.05
N GLU A 404 -9.78 -7.92 20.16
CA GLU A 404 -8.35 -8.22 20.28
C GLU A 404 -7.93 -9.19 19.16
N GLY A 405 -6.81 -8.92 18.50
CA GLY A 405 -6.36 -9.71 17.35
C GLY A 405 -7.11 -9.42 16.04
N PHE A 406 -8.03 -8.45 15.99
CA PHE A 406 -8.65 -8.03 14.71
C PHE A 406 -7.56 -7.57 13.73
N SER A 407 -7.71 -7.93 12.46
CA SER A 407 -6.72 -7.60 11.44
C SER A 407 -7.34 -7.49 10.06
N LYS A 408 -6.71 -6.64 9.23
CA LYS A 408 -7.04 -6.45 7.83
C LYS A 408 -6.73 -7.68 6.97
N PHE A 409 -7.31 -7.69 5.77
CA PHE A 409 -7.15 -8.76 4.78
C PHE A 409 -6.49 -8.22 3.50
N LEU A 410 -5.46 -8.92 3.02
CA LEU A 410 -4.86 -8.72 1.71
C LEU A 410 -5.24 -9.88 0.80
N ILE A 411 -5.89 -9.62 -0.33
CA ILE A 411 -6.47 -10.65 -1.20
C ILE A 411 -5.83 -10.60 -2.57
N PHE A 412 -5.28 -11.72 -3.03
CA PHE A 412 -4.70 -11.88 -4.36
C PHE A 412 -5.59 -12.72 -5.27
N SER A 413 -5.89 -12.18 -6.45
CA SER A 413 -6.68 -12.85 -7.48
C SER A 413 -5.93 -12.88 -8.81
N SER A 414 -6.13 -13.94 -9.59
CA SER A 414 -5.63 -14.02 -10.97
C SER A 414 -6.49 -13.19 -11.95
N TRP A 415 -7.71 -12.80 -11.54
CA TRP A 415 -8.67 -12.11 -12.40
C TRP A 415 -8.96 -10.68 -11.94
N GLU A 416 -8.87 -9.72 -12.87
CA GLU A 416 -9.15 -8.28 -12.65
C GLU A 416 -10.59 -7.96 -12.18
N MET A 417 -11.56 -8.83 -12.48
CA MET A 417 -12.95 -8.63 -12.02
C MET A 417 -13.11 -8.79 -10.50
N VAL A 418 -12.29 -9.63 -9.87
CA VAL A 418 -12.44 -10.02 -8.46
C VAL A 418 -12.15 -8.86 -7.51
N PRO A 419 -11.05 -8.08 -7.66
CA PRO A 419 -10.84 -6.92 -6.80
C PRO A 419 -12.03 -5.97 -6.77
N ARG A 420 -12.65 -5.69 -7.92
CA ARG A 420 -13.85 -4.85 -7.98
C ARG A 420 -15.05 -5.50 -7.30
N MET A 421 -15.28 -6.78 -7.57
CA MET A 421 -16.38 -7.54 -6.97
C MET A 421 -16.29 -7.50 -5.45
N LEU A 422 -15.15 -7.88 -4.87
CA LEU A 422 -14.94 -7.88 -3.42
C LEU A 422 -15.07 -6.47 -2.82
N SER A 423 -14.48 -5.47 -3.48
CA SER A 423 -14.51 -4.10 -2.98
C SER A 423 -15.92 -3.53 -2.87
N THR A 424 -16.75 -3.81 -3.88
CA THR A 424 -18.14 -3.32 -3.94
C THR A 424 -19.08 -4.12 -3.06
N LEU A 425 -19.02 -5.45 -3.08
CA LEU A 425 -19.94 -6.30 -2.31
C LEU A 425 -19.67 -6.21 -0.79
N LEU A 426 -18.41 -6.28 -0.35
CA LEU A 426 -18.08 -6.16 1.07
C LEU A 426 -18.35 -4.74 1.60
N SER A 427 -18.09 -3.71 0.80
CA SER A 427 -18.45 -2.34 1.19
C SER A 427 -19.95 -2.16 1.28
N TYR A 428 -20.71 -2.67 0.31
CA TYR A 428 -22.16 -2.63 0.36
C TYR A 428 -22.71 -3.36 1.58
N GLU A 429 -22.19 -4.55 1.92
CA GLU A 429 -22.64 -5.32 3.08
C GLU A 429 -22.38 -4.57 4.39
N SER A 430 -21.20 -3.94 4.53
CA SER A 430 -20.89 -3.09 5.69
C SER A 430 -21.84 -1.88 5.78
N GLU A 431 -22.17 -1.23 4.67
CA GLU A 431 -23.16 -0.13 4.64
C GLU A 431 -24.55 -0.65 5.02
N ARG A 432 -24.96 -1.78 4.44
CA ARG A 432 -26.27 -2.41 4.62
C ARG A 432 -26.52 -2.80 6.06
N LEU A 433 -25.58 -3.47 6.73
CA LEU A 433 -25.72 -3.90 8.12
C LEU A 433 -26.02 -2.70 9.04
N ASN A 434 -25.29 -1.60 8.88
CA ASN A 434 -25.49 -0.42 9.72
C ASN A 434 -26.77 0.34 9.32
N ALA A 435 -27.01 0.56 8.02
CA ALA A 435 -28.19 1.29 7.54
C ALA A 435 -29.50 0.57 7.89
N THR A 436 -29.57 -0.75 7.73
CA THR A 436 -30.78 -1.53 8.07
C THR A 436 -31.07 -1.52 9.56
N GLN A 437 -30.03 -1.56 10.41
CA GLN A 437 -30.19 -1.44 11.85
C GLN A 437 -30.72 -0.06 12.26
N LEU A 438 -30.28 1.03 11.61
CA LEU A 438 -30.82 2.36 11.86
C LEU A 438 -32.27 2.50 11.40
N LEU A 439 -32.59 2.05 10.19
CA LEU A 439 -33.95 2.08 9.66
C LEU A 439 -34.95 1.29 10.50
N GLY A 440 -34.48 0.26 11.22
CA GLY A 440 -35.29 -0.49 12.18
C GLY A 440 -35.60 0.29 13.48
N ARG A 441 -34.84 1.35 13.79
CA ARG A 441 -34.99 2.16 15.02
C ARG A 441 -35.83 3.43 14.83
N THR A 442 -35.99 3.91 13.59
CA THR A 442 -36.65 5.22 13.33
C THR A 442 -38.16 5.08 13.05
N GLU A 443 -38.95 6.08 13.46
CA GLU A 443 -40.37 6.22 13.07
C GLU A 443 -40.55 6.52 11.56
N GLN A 444 -41.78 6.39 11.06
CA GLN A 444 -42.19 6.24 9.65
C GLN A 444 -41.54 7.16 8.57
N ARG A 445 -40.94 8.31 8.91
CA ARG A 445 -40.37 9.28 7.94
C ARG A 445 -39.09 8.81 7.24
N ASP A 446 -38.28 7.94 7.87
CA ASP A 446 -36.98 7.50 7.32
C ASP A 446 -37.04 6.20 6.50
N ARG A 447 -38.20 5.55 6.40
CA ARG A 447 -38.41 4.33 5.58
C ARG A 447 -38.19 4.52 4.07
N THR A 448 -37.92 5.75 3.62
CA THR A 448 -37.65 6.09 2.21
C THR A 448 -36.16 6.25 1.88
N ALA A 449 -35.25 5.93 2.81
CA ALA A 449 -33.81 5.94 2.57
C ALA A 449 -33.43 5.09 1.35
N ARG A 450 -32.54 5.62 0.51
CA ARG A 450 -32.06 4.97 -0.71
C ARG A 450 -30.55 5.02 -0.79
N TYR A 451 -29.96 3.97 -1.35
CA TYR A 451 -28.51 3.89 -1.55
C TYR A 451 -28.00 4.86 -2.62
N PHE A 452 -28.71 4.97 -3.75
CA PHE A 452 -28.39 5.91 -4.82
C PHE A 452 -29.18 7.21 -4.63
N THR A 453 -28.46 8.33 -4.62
CA THR A 453 -29.06 9.67 -4.56
C THR A 453 -29.25 10.19 -5.98
N ASP A 454 -30.50 10.35 -6.44
CA ASP A 454 -30.79 11.12 -7.66
C ASP A 454 -30.64 12.61 -7.33
N GLY A 455 -29.48 13.22 -7.63
CA GLY A 455 -29.17 14.67 -7.78
C GLY A 455 -29.57 15.68 -6.69
N THR A 456 -30.73 15.54 -6.06
CA THR A 456 -31.37 16.47 -5.12
C THR A 456 -31.46 15.92 -3.69
N LYS A 457 -31.20 14.63 -3.47
CA LYS A 457 -31.30 13.97 -2.15
C LYS A 457 -29.94 13.80 -1.48
N LYS A 458 -29.90 14.04 -0.16
CA LYS A 458 -28.72 13.77 0.69
C LYS A 458 -28.54 12.27 0.90
N ARG A 459 -27.29 11.83 1.06
CA ARG A 459 -26.95 10.44 1.44
C ARG A 459 -27.52 10.12 2.82
N TYR A 460 -27.83 8.86 3.06
CA TYR A 460 -28.33 8.37 4.34
C TYR A 460 -27.26 7.53 5.07
N PRO A 461 -27.08 7.72 6.39
CA PRO A 461 -27.58 8.85 7.17
C PRO A 461 -26.91 10.16 6.75
N ALA A 462 -27.50 11.30 7.14
CA ALA A 462 -26.91 12.60 6.83
C ALA A 462 -25.73 12.90 7.78
N ALA A 463 -24.69 13.53 7.24
CA ALA A 463 -23.55 14.03 8.01
C ALA A 463 -24.01 14.93 9.17
N ARG A 464 -23.45 14.72 10.38
CA ARG A 464 -23.89 15.35 11.64
C ARG A 464 -22.94 16.44 12.15
N MET A 465 -21.70 16.48 11.68
CA MET A 465 -20.63 17.35 12.18
C MET A 465 -20.19 18.35 11.10
N ASN A 466 -21.01 19.37 10.83
CA ASN A 466 -20.71 20.39 9.83
C ASN A 466 -20.66 21.78 10.47
N PHE A 467 -19.64 22.57 10.12
CA PHE A 467 -19.54 23.99 10.48
C PHE A 467 -20.53 24.81 9.66
N ASN A 468 -21.79 24.81 10.08
CA ASN A 468 -22.90 25.44 9.36
C ASN A 468 -23.29 26.78 9.98
N LEU A 469 -23.84 27.67 9.15
CA LEU A 469 -24.42 28.94 9.59
C LEU A 469 -25.94 28.87 9.50
N ARG A 470 -26.65 29.34 10.53
CA ARG A 470 -28.10 29.55 10.52
C ARG A 470 -28.37 31.01 10.80
N LEU A 471 -29.03 31.69 9.86
CA LEU A 471 -29.29 33.15 9.93
C LEU A 471 -28.02 33.99 10.17
N GLY A 472 -26.86 33.53 9.71
CA GLY A 472 -25.56 34.20 9.92
C GLY A 472 -24.82 33.76 11.18
N GLU A 473 -25.47 33.07 12.11
CA GLU A 473 -24.85 32.60 13.35
C GLU A 473 -24.27 31.18 13.21
N PRO A 474 -23.04 30.94 13.71
CA PRO A 474 -22.46 29.61 13.84
C PRO A 474 -23.32 28.63 14.62
N GLN A 475 -23.47 27.42 14.07
CA GLN A 475 -24.19 26.31 14.69
C GLN A 475 -23.22 25.15 14.93
N GLY A 476 -23.16 24.66 16.17
CA GLY A 476 -22.32 23.51 16.52
C GLY A 476 -20.93 23.86 17.04
N MET A 477 -20.80 24.93 17.82
CA MET A 477 -19.55 25.32 18.51
C MET A 477 -18.88 24.16 19.27
N ASN A 478 -19.66 23.17 19.72
CA ASN A 478 -19.14 21.95 20.37
C ASN A 478 -18.17 21.12 19.52
N LEU A 479 -18.06 21.34 18.20
CA LEU A 479 -17.03 20.66 17.38
C LEU A 479 -15.61 21.04 17.81
N PHE A 480 -15.41 22.17 18.49
CA PHE A 480 -14.12 22.52 19.09
C PHE A 480 -13.67 21.54 20.17
N CYS A 481 -14.57 20.76 20.79
CA CYS A 481 -14.21 19.68 21.71
C CYS A 481 -13.37 18.57 21.04
N LEU A 482 -13.43 18.45 19.71
CA LEU A 482 -12.66 17.50 18.92
C LEU A 482 -11.42 18.13 18.25
N LEU A 483 -11.36 19.46 18.15
CA LEU A 483 -10.35 20.20 17.40
C LEU A 483 -9.32 20.90 18.26
N TYR A 484 -9.72 21.41 19.43
CA TYR A 484 -8.84 22.19 20.28
C TYR A 484 -7.90 21.25 21.05
N PRO A 485 -6.57 21.41 20.92
CA PRO A 485 -5.59 20.59 21.61
C PRO A 485 -5.37 21.12 23.03
N ALA A 486 -6.34 20.90 23.92
CA ALA A 486 -6.30 21.47 25.27
C ALA A 486 -5.13 20.92 26.10
N LYS A 487 -4.19 21.78 26.49
CA LYS A 487 -2.93 21.40 27.15
C LYS A 487 -3.16 20.88 28.56
N ARG A 488 -3.90 21.63 29.38
CA ARG A 488 -4.23 21.25 30.76
C ARG A 488 -5.03 19.94 30.83
N LEU A 489 -5.88 19.70 29.83
CA LEU A 489 -6.59 18.42 29.72
C LEU A 489 -5.66 17.27 29.30
N ALA A 490 -4.73 17.52 28.39
CA ALA A 490 -3.76 16.50 28.00
C ALA A 490 -2.92 16.03 29.20
N ASP A 491 -2.49 16.95 30.05
CA ASP A 491 -1.69 16.68 31.27
C ASP A 491 -2.43 15.82 32.31
N CYS A 492 -3.75 15.68 32.21
CA CYS A 492 -4.53 14.85 33.14
C CYS A 492 -4.32 13.34 32.95
N PHE A 493 -3.75 12.91 31.81
CA PHE A 493 -3.56 11.51 31.45
C PHE A 493 -2.17 11.25 30.85
N ASP A 494 -1.41 10.38 31.53
CA ASP A 494 -0.13 9.88 31.06
C ASP A 494 -0.22 8.37 30.73
N PRO A 495 -0.07 7.98 29.45
CA PRO A 495 -0.03 6.57 29.06
C PRO A 495 1.03 5.71 29.75
N VAL A 496 2.21 6.26 30.05
CA VAL A 496 3.32 5.49 30.65
C VAL A 496 2.95 5.10 32.08
N ASP A 497 2.52 6.08 32.87
CA ASP A 497 2.01 5.86 34.23
C ASP A 497 0.83 4.86 34.25
N VAL A 498 -0.12 4.98 33.32
CA VAL A 498 -1.27 4.06 33.24
C VAL A 498 -0.85 2.64 32.90
N LEU A 499 0.09 2.42 31.98
CA LEU A 499 0.61 1.07 31.68
C LEU A 499 1.40 0.47 32.85
N ASN A 500 2.10 1.31 33.61
CA ASN A 500 2.85 0.88 34.79
C ASN A 500 1.92 0.51 35.97
N ARG A 501 0.88 1.31 36.24
CA ARG A 501 -0.07 1.09 37.34
C ARG A 501 -1.20 0.11 37.02
N ARG A 502 -1.59 0.02 35.75
CA ARG A 502 -2.70 -0.82 35.21
C ARG A 502 -4.05 -0.64 35.91
N PRO A 503 -4.57 0.60 36.05
CA PRO A 503 -5.93 0.79 36.54
C PRO A 503 -6.94 0.20 35.54
N ASN A 504 -8.09 -0.27 36.03
CA ASN A 504 -9.21 -0.55 35.12
C ASN A 504 -9.81 0.77 34.59
N LEU A 505 -10.59 0.69 33.50
CA LEU A 505 -11.12 1.89 32.84
C LEU A 505 -11.96 2.76 33.79
N GLN A 506 -12.77 2.17 34.67
CA GLN A 506 -13.60 2.93 35.60
C GLN A 506 -12.76 3.68 36.65
N GLN A 507 -11.68 3.06 37.14
CA GLN A 507 -10.74 3.70 38.06
C GLN A 507 -10.03 4.87 37.39
N LEU A 508 -9.58 4.68 36.15
CA LEU A 508 -8.94 5.71 35.35
C LEU A 508 -9.89 6.89 35.09
N GLU A 509 -11.14 6.62 34.72
CA GLU A 509 -12.16 7.64 34.54
C GLU A 509 -12.39 8.44 35.81
N ASN A 510 -12.52 7.78 36.97
CA ASN A 510 -12.71 8.46 38.24
C ASN A 510 -11.51 9.33 38.65
N GLU A 511 -10.28 8.86 38.37
CA GLU A 511 -9.05 9.61 38.63
C GLU A 511 -8.99 10.88 37.78
N ILE A 512 -9.22 10.76 36.48
CA ILE A 512 -9.24 11.90 35.55
C ILE A 512 -10.40 12.83 35.92
N GLU A 513 -11.58 12.30 36.21
CA GLU A 513 -12.75 13.09 36.61
C GLU A 513 -12.47 13.92 37.88
N GLY A 514 -11.71 13.38 38.83
CA GLY A 514 -11.22 14.10 40.02
C GLY A 514 -10.35 15.30 39.64
N LYS A 515 -9.31 15.08 38.83
CA LYS A 515 -8.42 16.14 38.32
C LYS A 515 -9.20 17.21 37.55
N ILE A 516 -10.17 16.80 36.74
CA ILE A 516 -11.03 17.70 35.97
C ILE A 516 -11.91 18.56 36.89
N LYS A 517 -12.45 18.00 37.97
CA LYS A 517 -13.25 18.78 38.94
C LYS A 517 -12.40 19.83 39.65
N GLU A 518 -11.17 19.49 40.01
CA GLU A 518 -10.21 20.44 40.58
C GLU A 518 -9.93 21.57 39.60
N LEU A 519 -9.61 21.27 38.34
CA LEU A 519 -9.43 22.29 37.29
C LEU A 519 -10.67 23.17 37.11
N LEU A 520 -11.86 22.57 37.02
CA LEU A 520 -13.11 23.33 36.81
C LEU A 520 -13.42 24.30 37.97
N SER A 521 -12.92 24.05 39.18
CA SER A 521 -13.09 24.96 40.32
C SER A 521 -12.38 26.31 40.13
N GLU A 522 -11.31 26.34 39.32
CA GLU A 522 -10.62 27.58 38.92
C GLU A 522 -11.58 28.52 38.16
N LEU A 523 -12.61 27.97 37.50
CA LEU A 523 -13.59 28.69 36.68
C LEU A 523 -14.93 28.95 37.39
N ASP A 524 -15.04 28.67 38.70
CA ASP A 524 -16.30 28.88 39.46
C ASP A 524 -16.79 30.33 39.43
N HIS A 525 -15.86 31.29 39.31
CA HIS A 525 -16.17 32.71 39.23
C HIS A 525 -16.92 33.13 37.95
N LEU A 526 -16.89 32.30 36.90
CA LEU A 526 -17.56 32.57 35.62
C LEU A 526 -18.97 31.98 35.56
N GLU A 527 -19.43 31.27 36.59
CA GLU A 527 -20.71 30.57 36.62
C GLU A 527 -21.88 31.48 37.04
N GLY A 528 -22.89 31.56 36.18
CA GLY A 528 -24.09 32.36 36.32
C GLY A 528 -25.40 31.56 36.25
N PRO A 529 -26.56 32.24 36.19
CA PRO A 529 -27.87 31.59 36.19
C PRO A 529 -28.24 30.97 34.84
N GLY A 530 -28.90 29.80 34.87
CA GLY A 530 -29.40 29.08 33.68
C GLY A 530 -28.34 28.18 33.03
N SER A 531 -28.65 26.97 32.59
CA SER A 531 -27.62 26.04 32.08
C SER A 531 -27.05 26.46 30.72
N ASP A 532 -25.72 26.48 30.60
CA ASP A 532 -25.03 26.85 29.36
C ASP A 532 -24.22 25.68 28.77
N LYS A 533 -24.39 25.43 27.47
CA LYS A 533 -23.61 24.41 26.75
C LYS A 533 -22.24 24.93 26.29
N GLY A 534 -22.00 26.25 26.39
CA GLY A 534 -20.72 26.92 26.16
C GLY A 534 -19.56 26.29 26.92
N TRP A 535 -19.83 25.81 28.14
CA TRP A 535 -18.86 25.15 29.01
C TRP A 535 -18.09 24.00 28.33
N TYR A 536 -18.71 23.21 27.44
CA TYR A 536 -18.01 22.06 26.84
C TYR A 536 -16.81 22.46 25.97
N TYR A 537 -16.88 23.61 25.27
CA TYR A 537 -15.81 24.05 24.37
C TYR A 537 -15.02 25.25 24.90
N LEU A 538 -15.58 26.04 25.82
CA LEU A 538 -14.87 27.17 26.44
C LEU A 538 -14.04 26.75 27.65
N ALA A 539 -14.52 25.84 28.50
CA ALA A 539 -13.76 25.44 29.69
C ALA A 539 -12.34 24.96 29.37
N PRO A 540 -12.10 24.10 28.36
CA PRO A 540 -10.74 23.69 28.01
C PRO A 540 -9.83 24.85 27.63
N MET A 541 -10.37 25.87 26.94
CA MET A 541 -9.61 27.05 26.50
C MET A 541 -9.36 28.03 27.65
N LEU A 542 -10.33 28.19 28.55
CA LEU A 542 -10.23 29.07 29.72
C LEU A 542 -9.28 28.53 30.79
N LEU A 543 -9.06 27.21 30.83
CA LEU A 543 -8.08 26.56 31.70
C LEU A 543 -6.65 26.71 31.19
N ASP A 544 -6.47 26.83 29.87
CA ASP A 544 -5.16 26.97 29.23
C ASP A 544 -4.63 28.41 29.32
N GLU A 545 -3.31 28.56 29.24
CA GLU A 545 -2.63 29.86 29.30
C GLU A 545 -3.14 30.83 28.21
N PRO A 546 -3.46 32.09 28.52
CA PRO A 546 -4.06 33.02 27.54
C PRO A 546 -3.21 33.22 26.28
N ASN A 547 -1.88 33.18 26.39
CA ASN A 547 -0.98 33.29 25.24
C ASN A 547 -1.07 32.06 24.32
N TYR A 548 -1.20 30.86 24.88
CA TYR A 548 -1.36 29.61 24.13
C TYR A 548 -2.68 29.63 23.33
N VAL A 549 -3.77 30.05 23.97
CA VAL A 549 -5.09 30.18 23.33
C VAL A 549 -5.05 31.20 22.20
N ARG A 550 -4.43 32.37 22.43
CA ARG A 550 -4.30 33.43 21.42
C ARG A 550 -3.49 32.95 20.22
N GLU A 551 -2.35 32.31 20.45
CA GLU A 551 -1.52 31.77 19.38
C GLU A 551 -2.29 30.73 18.55
N TRP A 552 -3.05 29.84 19.20
CA TRP A 552 -3.90 28.88 18.50
C TRP A 552 -4.99 29.55 17.66
N LEU A 553 -5.66 30.59 18.16
CA LEU A 553 -6.68 31.34 17.41
C LEU A 553 -6.09 32.06 16.18
N GLU A 554 -4.91 32.66 16.33
CA GLU A 554 -4.19 33.33 15.24
C GLU A 554 -3.82 32.34 14.13
N GLN A 555 -3.22 31.20 14.50
CA GLN A 555 -2.86 30.15 13.56
C GLN A 555 -4.07 29.36 13.05
N GLY A 556 -5.18 29.34 13.80
CA GLY A 556 -6.40 28.61 13.49
C GLY A 556 -7.05 29.00 12.16
N LYS A 557 -6.80 30.23 11.67
CA LYS A 557 -7.26 30.66 10.33
C LYS A 557 -6.68 29.81 9.21
N SER A 558 -5.44 29.32 9.34
CA SER A 558 -4.82 28.39 8.38
C SER A 558 -5.56 27.05 8.28
N LEU A 559 -6.28 26.64 9.35
CA LEU A 559 -7.11 25.44 9.32
C LEU A 559 -8.27 25.58 8.33
N ALA A 560 -8.71 26.80 8.01
CA ALA A 560 -9.76 27.05 7.02
C ALA A 560 -9.27 26.78 5.58
N GLU A 561 -7.97 26.96 5.32
CA GLU A 561 -7.32 26.78 4.01
C GLU A 561 -7.00 25.31 3.71
N TYR A 562 -7.07 24.44 4.71
CA TYR A 562 -6.81 23.00 4.55
C TYR A 562 -8.01 22.31 3.88
N GLU A 563 -7.84 21.91 2.61
CA GLU A 563 -8.87 21.42 1.68
C GLU A 563 -9.11 19.89 1.75
N ASP A 564 -10.39 19.48 1.64
CA ASP A 564 -10.77 18.09 1.30
C ASP A 564 -10.61 17.88 -0.22
N PHE A 565 -9.76 16.95 -0.63
CA PHE A 565 -9.47 16.65 -2.05
C PHE A 565 -10.60 15.94 -2.80
N GLU A 566 -11.70 15.54 -2.15
CA GLU A 566 -12.83 14.81 -2.79
C GLU A 566 -13.92 15.75 -3.37
N ASN A 567 -13.95 17.04 -3.04
CA ASN A 567 -14.98 17.95 -3.55
C ASN A 567 -14.55 18.62 -4.88
N GLU A 568 -14.70 17.90 -5.99
CA GLU A 568 -14.57 18.47 -7.35
C GLU A 568 -15.69 19.50 -7.70
N ASP A 569 -16.73 19.63 -6.87
CA ASP A 569 -17.76 20.67 -7.04
C ASP A 569 -17.24 22.06 -6.60
N GLU A 570 -16.71 22.84 -7.54
CA GLU A 570 -16.23 24.22 -7.33
C GLU A 570 -17.24 25.14 -6.62
N GLY A 571 -18.54 24.90 -6.76
CA GLY A 571 -19.60 25.72 -6.14
C GLY A 571 -19.82 25.53 -4.63
N LYS A 572 -19.35 24.44 -4.02
CA LYS A 572 -19.48 24.19 -2.56
C LYS A 572 -18.24 24.57 -1.76
N LYS A 573 -17.10 24.78 -2.44
CA LYS A 573 -15.78 25.06 -1.84
C LYS A 573 -15.78 26.27 -0.91
N GLY A 574 -16.46 27.36 -1.28
CA GLY A 574 -16.45 28.60 -0.51
C GLY A 574 -17.40 28.68 0.70
N ARG A 575 -18.38 27.77 0.87
CA ARG A 575 -19.37 27.85 1.97
C ARG A 575 -18.88 27.24 3.28
N GLY A 576 -18.18 26.09 3.22
CA GLY A 576 -17.65 25.42 4.42
C GLY A 576 -16.51 26.20 5.09
N GLN A 577 -15.63 26.80 4.28
CA GLN A 577 -14.56 27.68 4.75
C GLN A 577 -15.11 28.92 5.47
N LYS A 578 -16.10 29.60 4.87
CA LYS A 578 -16.81 30.74 5.49
C LYS A 578 -17.50 30.33 6.80
N GLY A 579 -18.13 29.16 6.83
CA GLY A 579 -18.74 28.62 8.04
C GLY A 579 -17.73 28.44 9.16
N PHE A 580 -16.60 27.77 8.91
CA PHE A 580 -15.56 27.55 9.91
C PHE A 580 -14.93 28.86 10.41
N LEU A 581 -14.62 29.80 9.51
CA LEU A 581 -14.07 31.10 9.89
C LEU A 581 -15.02 31.88 10.81
N ALA A 582 -16.32 31.87 10.54
CA ALA A 582 -17.31 32.50 11.42
C ALA A 582 -17.41 31.82 12.80
N HIS A 583 -17.20 30.49 12.90
CA HIS A 583 -17.11 29.81 14.20
C HIS A 583 -15.87 30.27 14.98
N LEU A 584 -14.72 30.40 14.31
CA LEU A 584 -13.50 30.92 14.95
C LEU A 584 -13.66 32.38 15.39
N GLU A 585 -14.31 33.22 14.58
CA GLU A 585 -14.60 34.61 14.94
C GLU A 585 -15.50 34.71 16.16
N GLN A 586 -16.60 33.94 16.19
CA GLN A 586 -17.47 33.89 17.38
C GLN A 586 -16.71 33.39 18.61
N LEU A 587 -15.87 32.36 18.47
CA LEU A 587 -15.05 31.85 19.55
C LEU A 587 -14.07 32.91 20.07
N THR A 588 -13.43 33.64 19.17
CA THR A 588 -12.51 34.73 19.49
C THR A 588 -13.23 35.83 20.26
N ASN A 589 -14.41 36.24 19.79
CA ASN A 589 -15.21 37.29 20.45
C ASN A 589 -15.62 36.87 21.87
N LEU A 590 -16.02 35.60 22.07
CA LEU A 590 -16.37 35.08 23.40
C LEU A 590 -15.17 35.07 24.36
N LEU A 591 -13.99 34.67 23.89
CA LEU A 591 -12.79 34.59 24.73
C LEU A 591 -12.16 35.98 25.03
N GLN A 592 -12.51 37.01 24.25
CA GLN A 592 -12.06 38.38 24.46
C GLN A 592 -13.06 39.23 25.25
N ASP A 593 -14.26 38.70 25.55
CA ASP A 593 -15.28 39.41 26.30
C ASP A 593 -14.87 39.52 27.78
N PRO A 594 -14.58 40.73 28.30
CA PRO A 594 -14.18 40.91 29.70
C PRO A 594 -15.35 40.66 30.67
N ASP A 595 -16.59 40.71 30.19
CA ASP A 595 -17.81 40.49 30.95
C ASP A 595 -18.38 39.08 30.71
N LEU A 596 -17.58 38.15 30.18
CA LEU A 596 -18.00 36.78 29.88
C LEU A 596 -18.61 36.12 31.12
N ASN A 597 -19.91 35.87 31.07
CA ASN A 597 -20.65 35.13 32.08
C ASN A 597 -21.23 33.88 31.43
N LEU A 598 -20.73 32.71 31.85
CA LEU A 598 -21.24 31.43 31.40
C LEU A 598 -22.33 31.01 32.38
N GLY A 599 -23.45 30.48 31.89
CA GLY A 599 -24.51 29.98 32.77
C GLY A 599 -24.06 28.83 33.70
N ARG A 600 -24.98 28.12 34.34
CA ARG A 600 -24.68 26.96 35.19
C ARG A 600 -23.95 25.86 34.40
N LYS A 601 -22.90 25.29 35.00
CA LYS A 601 -22.16 24.16 34.44
C LYS A 601 -23.11 22.97 34.17
N PRO A 602 -23.07 22.35 32.98
CA PRO A 602 -23.83 21.13 32.71
C PRO A 602 -23.48 20.01 33.70
N ALA A 603 -24.47 19.23 34.13
CA ALA A 603 -24.27 18.18 35.12
C ALA A 603 -23.31 17.06 34.67
N ASP A 604 -23.14 16.86 33.36
CA ASP A 604 -22.23 15.88 32.75
C ASP A 604 -20.90 16.50 32.26
N LEU A 605 -20.62 17.78 32.53
CA LEU A 605 -19.44 18.49 32.02
C LEU A 605 -18.14 17.75 32.34
N HIS A 606 -17.93 17.37 33.60
CA HIS A 606 -16.73 16.64 34.04
C HIS A 606 -16.56 15.30 33.31
N LYS A 607 -17.64 14.59 33.01
CA LYS A 607 -17.61 13.32 32.26
C LYS A 607 -17.23 13.55 30.79
N VAL A 608 -17.81 14.59 30.18
CA VAL A 608 -17.50 14.93 28.78
C VAL A 608 -16.05 15.38 28.63
N LEU A 609 -15.54 16.18 29.57
CA LEU A 609 -14.12 16.56 29.58
C LEU A 609 -13.22 15.34 29.82
N THR A 610 -13.61 14.40 30.67
CA THR A 610 -12.91 13.11 30.82
C THR A 610 -12.88 12.30 29.52
N ASP A 611 -14.01 12.25 28.80
CA ASP A 611 -14.07 11.64 27.46
C ASP A 611 -13.18 12.40 26.45
N MET A 612 -13.05 13.72 26.56
CA MET A 612 -12.12 14.51 25.74
C MET A 612 -10.66 14.15 26.03
N VAL A 613 -10.28 14.04 27.31
CA VAL A 613 -8.93 13.64 27.73
C VAL A 613 -8.56 12.30 27.09
N LEU A 614 -9.47 11.32 27.06
CA LEU A 614 -9.18 9.97 26.58
C LEU A 614 -9.43 9.74 25.07
N GLY A 615 -10.31 10.53 24.45
CA GLY A 615 -10.87 10.22 23.13
C GLY A 615 -10.91 11.38 22.13
N SER A 616 -10.49 12.59 22.49
CA SER A 616 -10.39 13.70 21.53
C SER A 616 -9.19 13.52 20.59
N PRO A 617 -9.37 13.58 19.25
CA PRO A 617 -8.28 13.33 18.33
C PRO A 617 -7.17 14.39 18.41
N ALA A 618 -7.53 15.66 18.65
CA ALA A 618 -6.55 16.73 18.80
C ALA A 618 -5.70 16.56 20.09
N ILE A 619 -6.33 16.27 21.22
CA ILE A 619 -5.63 16.04 22.50
C ILE A 619 -4.75 14.79 22.41
N CYS A 620 -5.26 13.70 21.81
CA CYS A 620 -4.47 12.47 21.69
C CYS A 620 -3.22 12.67 20.81
N MET A 621 -3.39 13.35 19.68
CA MET A 621 -2.28 13.65 18.77
C MET A 621 -1.26 14.61 19.38
N MET A 622 -1.72 15.60 20.15
CA MET A 622 -0.85 16.51 20.88
C MET A 622 0.06 15.74 21.84
N ARG A 623 -0.48 14.83 22.66
CA ARG A 623 0.33 13.97 23.53
C ARG A 623 1.33 13.11 22.76
N THR A 624 0.93 12.56 21.60
CA THR A 624 1.84 11.81 20.74
C THR A 624 3.00 12.71 20.26
N TYR A 625 2.75 13.96 19.88
CA TYR A 625 3.78 14.90 19.43
C TYR A 625 4.68 15.39 20.57
N ASP A 626 4.10 15.72 21.72
CA ASP A 626 4.85 16.17 22.89
C ASP A 626 5.84 15.11 23.35
N ARG A 627 5.45 13.82 23.34
CA ARG A 627 6.35 12.71 23.68
C ARG A 627 7.50 12.54 22.68
N LEU A 628 7.28 12.81 21.40
CA LEU A 628 8.33 12.68 20.39
C LEU A 628 9.40 13.78 20.49
N GLY A 629 9.06 14.92 21.13
CA GLY A 629 9.93 16.08 21.25
C GLY A 629 10.18 16.81 19.92
N GLY A 630 10.78 17.99 19.97
CA GLY A 630 11.28 18.69 18.77
C GLY A 630 10.48 19.92 18.32
N GLY A 631 9.46 20.34 19.06
CA GLY A 631 8.67 21.54 18.76
C GLY A 631 7.82 21.38 17.50
N TYR A 632 6.60 21.91 17.52
CA TYR A 632 5.70 21.87 16.39
C TYR A 632 4.71 23.02 16.45
N GLU A 633 4.14 23.40 15.30
CA GLU A 633 3.10 24.43 15.24
C GLU A 633 1.84 23.95 15.98
N ILE A 634 1.33 24.78 16.88
CA ILE A 634 0.20 24.50 17.78
C ILE A 634 -1.09 24.09 17.03
N ASN A 635 -1.23 24.47 15.76
CA ASN A 635 -2.38 24.12 14.91
C ASN A 635 -2.31 22.68 14.33
N LYS A 636 -1.16 22.00 14.35
CA LYS A 636 -1.00 20.68 13.70
C LYS A 636 -1.91 19.60 14.29
N PRO A 637 -2.02 19.42 15.63
CA PRO A 637 -3.01 18.50 16.18
C PRO A 637 -4.44 18.80 15.72
N SER A 638 -4.79 20.09 15.57
CA SER A 638 -6.10 20.51 15.06
C SER A 638 -6.29 20.23 13.56
N GLN A 639 -5.25 20.33 12.73
CA GLN A 639 -5.30 19.92 11.32
C GLN A 639 -5.69 18.44 11.21
N LEU A 640 -5.06 17.59 12.02
CA LEU A 640 -5.40 16.17 12.09
C LEU A 640 -6.77 15.90 12.69
N GLY A 641 -7.15 16.64 13.74
CA GLY A 641 -8.50 16.63 14.29
C GLY A 641 -9.56 16.94 13.22
N LYS A 642 -9.32 17.93 12.35
CA LYS A 642 -10.22 18.30 11.27
C LYS A 642 -10.38 17.18 10.24
N ILE A 643 -9.28 16.57 9.77
CA ILE A 643 -9.35 15.43 8.84
C ILE A 643 -10.05 14.23 9.50
N PHE A 644 -9.76 13.97 10.77
CA PHE A 644 -10.41 12.92 11.53
C PHE A 644 -11.93 13.16 11.59
N ILE A 645 -12.38 14.39 11.90
CA ILE A 645 -13.81 14.74 11.87
C ILE A 645 -14.40 14.51 10.48
N ASN A 646 -13.76 15.00 9.40
CA ASN A 646 -14.26 14.82 8.03
C ASN A 646 -14.47 13.33 7.70
N ARG A 647 -13.51 12.49 8.09
CA ARG A 647 -13.58 11.03 7.93
C ARG A 647 -14.70 10.39 8.76
N MET A 648 -14.88 10.82 9.99
CA MET A 648 -15.93 10.33 10.88
C MET A 648 -17.32 10.89 10.55
N ASN A 649 -17.38 11.97 9.76
CA ASN A 649 -18.61 12.62 9.29
C ASN A 649 -19.13 12.07 7.95
N THR A 650 -18.43 11.08 7.36
CA THR A 650 -18.98 10.33 6.22
C THR A 650 -20.27 9.60 6.66
N PRO A 651 -21.26 9.40 5.75
CA PRO A 651 -22.49 8.68 6.08
C PRO A 651 -22.23 7.30 6.70
N GLU A 652 -21.19 6.61 6.25
CA GLU A 652 -20.87 5.27 6.69
C GLU A 652 -20.28 5.25 8.11
N SER A 653 -19.38 6.19 8.44
CA SER A 653 -18.89 6.36 9.80
C SER A 653 -20.00 6.85 10.74
N THR A 654 -20.80 7.81 10.27
CA THR A 654 -21.97 8.33 11.00
C THR A 654 -22.91 7.19 11.38
N ALA A 655 -23.19 6.29 10.43
CA ALA A 655 -24.06 5.15 10.65
C ALA A 655 -23.53 4.22 11.75
N VAL A 656 -22.21 3.94 11.77
CA VAL A 656 -21.58 3.12 12.80
C VAL A 656 -21.76 3.75 14.19
N ILE A 657 -21.47 5.04 14.33
CA ILE A 657 -21.60 5.75 15.63
C ILE A 657 -23.05 5.75 16.11
N GLU A 658 -24.01 6.05 15.23
CA GLU A 658 -25.44 6.03 15.59
C GLU A 658 -25.95 4.63 15.93
N VAL A 659 -25.45 3.59 15.25
CA VAL A 659 -25.79 2.20 15.57
C VAL A 659 -25.30 1.83 16.97
N CYS A 660 -24.07 2.24 17.33
CA CYS A 660 -23.46 1.89 18.61
C CYS A 660 -24.11 2.62 19.81
N TYR A 661 -24.51 3.89 19.65
CA TYR A 661 -24.94 4.73 20.78
C TYR A 661 -26.37 5.29 20.69
N GLY A 662 -27.04 5.13 19.54
CA GLY A 662 -28.43 5.57 19.33
C GLY A 662 -28.62 7.07 19.08
N GLU A 663 -29.86 7.45 18.71
CA GLU A 663 -30.34 8.84 18.63
C GLU A 663 -30.93 9.27 19.98
N SER A 664 -30.12 9.34 21.04
CA SER A 664 -30.63 9.87 22.31
C SER A 664 -30.80 11.39 22.17
N SER A 665 -32.00 11.90 22.45
CA SER A 665 -32.40 13.32 22.34
C SER A 665 -31.51 14.31 23.11
N ASP A 666 -30.64 13.80 23.99
CA ASP A 666 -29.75 14.58 24.87
C ASP A 666 -28.24 14.44 24.55
N ARG A 667 -27.84 13.56 23.60
CA ARG A 667 -26.42 13.34 23.25
C ARG A 667 -26.12 13.70 21.81
N ALA A 668 -25.49 14.85 21.62
CA ALA A 668 -25.01 15.29 20.31
C ALA A 668 -23.94 14.33 19.76
N HIS A 669 -23.97 14.08 18.44
CA HIS A 669 -23.13 13.09 17.75
C HIS A 669 -21.62 13.18 18.08
N TRP A 670 -21.09 14.39 18.32
CA TRP A 670 -19.70 14.60 18.72
C TRP A 670 -19.33 13.96 20.07
N LYS A 671 -20.26 13.93 21.05
CA LYS A 671 -20.06 13.23 22.34
C LYS A 671 -19.90 11.73 22.14
N ASN A 672 -20.73 11.16 21.24
CA ASN A 672 -20.64 9.74 20.90
C ASN A 672 -19.31 9.42 20.19
N LEU A 673 -18.77 10.35 19.40
CA LEU A 673 -17.46 10.17 18.79
C LEU A 673 -16.32 10.19 19.83
N LEU A 674 -16.36 11.08 20.83
CA LEU A 674 -15.40 11.08 21.94
C LEU A 674 -15.44 9.76 22.70
N ARG A 675 -16.64 9.29 23.04
CA ARG A 675 -16.85 8.01 23.68
C ARG A 675 -16.30 6.86 22.84
N TYR A 676 -16.55 6.85 21.53
CA TYR A 676 -15.99 5.86 20.60
C TYR A 676 -14.46 5.90 20.55
N GLY A 677 -13.87 7.11 20.59
CA GLY A 677 -12.42 7.31 20.69
C GLY A 677 -11.83 6.71 21.96
N LYS A 678 -12.44 6.99 23.11
CA LYS A 678 -12.07 6.40 24.40
C LYS A 678 -12.20 4.88 24.38
N GLU A 679 -13.39 4.35 24.08
CA GLU A 679 -13.66 2.89 24.13
C GLU A 679 -12.75 2.09 23.17
N GLY A 680 -12.27 2.72 22.10
CA GLY A 680 -11.32 2.17 21.13
C GLY A 680 -9.84 2.54 21.34
N ASN A 681 -9.45 3.09 22.49
CA ASN A 681 -8.07 3.45 22.84
C ASN A 681 -7.38 4.36 21.79
N LEU A 682 -8.02 5.46 21.39
CA LEU A 682 -7.52 6.33 20.32
C LEU A 682 -6.07 6.82 20.55
N GLN A 683 -5.66 7.07 21.80
CA GLN A 683 -4.26 7.41 22.12
C GLN A 683 -3.29 6.31 21.68
N ALA A 684 -3.53 5.05 22.08
CA ALA A 684 -2.65 3.95 21.76
C ALA A 684 -2.58 3.68 20.25
N VAL A 685 -3.69 3.91 19.53
CA VAL A 685 -3.74 3.83 18.05
C VAL A 685 -2.81 4.85 17.41
N PHE A 686 -2.81 6.10 17.88
CA PHE A 686 -1.92 7.13 17.34
C PHE A 686 -0.45 6.89 17.71
N ASP A 687 -0.17 6.50 18.95
CA ASP A 687 1.20 6.22 19.40
C ASP A 687 1.82 5.06 18.61
N GLU A 688 1.08 3.97 18.43
CA GLU A 688 1.51 2.81 17.63
C GLU A 688 1.72 3.17 16.14
N TYR A 689 0.81 3.97 15.57
CA TYR A 689 0.95 4.40 14.18
C TYR A 689 2.15 5.34 13.99
N ALA A 690 2.37 6.26 14.92
CA ALA A 690 3.51 7.16 14.91
C ALA A 690 4.84 6.39 14.99
N HIS A 691 4.93 5.40 15.89
CA HIS A 691 6.09 4.50 15.96
C HIS A 691 6.38 3.85 14.61
N LEU A 692 5.38 3.26 13.96
CA LEU A 692 5.56 2.59 12.66
C LEU A 692 6.04 3.54 11.55
N ILE A 693 5.50 4.75 11.47
CA ILE A 693 5.91 5.73 10.45
C ILE A 693 7.35 6.18 10.69
N LEU A 694 7.70 6.50 11.93
CA LEU A 694 9.02 7.03 12.29
C LEU A 694 10.16 6.02 12.12
N GLN A 695 9.85 4.72 12.12
CA GLN A 695 10.81 3.65 11.85
C GLN A 695 11.07 3.45 10.36
N SER A 696 10.37 4.15 9.47
CA SER A 696 10.63 4.09 8.03
C SER A 696 12.03 4.66 7.71
N PRO A 697 12.85 4.00 6.87
CA PRO A 697 14.26 4.36 6.67
C PRO A 697 14.52 5.82 6.26
N GLY A 698 13.58 6.46 5.58
CA GLY A 698 13.68 7.88 5.19
C GLY A 698 13.34 8.89 6.30
N LEU A 699 12.61 8.47 7.34
CA LEU A 699 12.12 9.32 8.42
C LEU A 699 12.93 9.19 9.71
N ALA A 700 13.56 8.03 9.95
CA ALA A 700 14.29 7.75 11.18
C ALA A 700 15.46 8.70 11.45
N ARG A 701 16.02 9.34 10.40
CA ARG A 701 17.17 10.26 10.48
C ARG A 701 16.83 11.71 10.10
N ALA A 702 15.56 12.04 9.88
CA ALA A 702 15.16 13.39 9.50
C ALA A 702 15.23 14.34 10.71
N GLU A 703 15.71 15.57 10.53
CA GLU A 703 15.68 16.60 11.58
C GLU A 703 14.23 17.04 11.89
N ASN A 704 13.37 17.07 10.87
CA ASN A 704 11.95 17.48 10.98
C ASN A 704 11.00 16.26 11.15
N ARG A 705 11.23 15.42 12.17
CA ARG A 705 10.47 14.17 12.38
C ARG A 705 8.96 14.40 12.51
N ILE A 706 8.55 15.36 13.34
CA ILE A 706 7.13 15.66 13.57
C ILE A 706 6.47 16.17 12.29
N GLU A 707 7.13 17.06 11.53
CA GLU A 707 6.57 17.58 10.28
C GLU A 707 6.31 16.46 9.28
N GLN A 708 7.27 15.57 9.07
CA GLN A 708 7.11 14.48 8.11
C GLN A 708 6.09 13.45 8.59
N LEU A 709 6.06 13.14 9.89
CA LEU A 709 5.01 12.32 10.51
C LEU A 709 3.64 12.93 10.26
N HIS A 710 3.50 14.23 10.52
CA HIS A 710 2.28 14.98 10.34
C HIS A 710 1.78 14.87 8.88
N GLN A 711 2.63 15.19 7.90
CA GLN A 711 2.29 15.08 6.48
C GLN A 711 1.90 13.65 6.08
N PHE A 712 2.60 12.64 6.58
CA PHE A 712 2.28 11.24 6.26
C PHE A 712 0.92 10.83 6.81
N ILE A 713 0.61 11.20 8.06
CA ILE A 713 -0.69 10.90 8.66
C ILE A 713 -1.80 11.62 7.86
N LEU A 714 -1.62 12.89 7.51
CA LEU A 714 -2.57 13.65 6.68
C LEU A 714 -2.83 12.93 5.33
N GLU A 715 -1.78 12.56 4.61
CA GLU A 715 -1.88 11.81 3.34
C GLU A 715 -2.63 10.48 3.50
N SER A 716 -2.41 9.77 4.62
CA SER A 716 -3.00 8.44 4.87
C SER A 716 -4.47 8.49 5.32
N MET A 717 -4.86 9.56 6.01
CA MET A 717 -6.22 9.74 6.53
C MET A 717 -7.17 10.33 5.51
N ASN A 718 -6.65 10.99 4.47
CA ASN A 718 -7.44 11.53 3.38
C ASN A 718 -8.25 10.42 2.69
N VAL A 719 -9.57 10.58 2.67
CA VAL A 719 -10.51 9.54 2.27
C VAL A 719 -10.48 9.42 0.76
N TYR A 720 -10.25 8.21 0.25
CA TYR A 720 -10.38 7.86 -1.16
C TYR A 720 -11.55 6.89 -1.32
N THR A 721 -12.77 7.35 -1.04
CA THR A 721 -13.97 6.55 -1.31
C THR A 721 -14.21 6.51 -2.82
N ALA A 722 -13.51 5.60 -3.49
CA ALA A 722 -13.80 5.33 -4.88
C ALA A 722 -15.21 4.75 -5.01
N SER A 723 -15.85 4.98 -6.15
CA SER A 723 -17.01 4.21 -6.56
C SER A 723 -16.67 3.45 -7.82
N TYR A 724 -16.99 2.16 -7.87
CA TYR A 724 -16.79 1.36 -9.08
C TYR A 724 -18.11 1.17 -9.82
N GLY A 725 -18.05 1.42 -11.12
CA GLY A 725 -19.13 1.09 -12.03
C GLY A 725 -19.32 -0.41 -12.14
N VAL A 726 -20.55 -0.85 -11.88
CA VAL A 726 -21.02 -2.23 -11.98
C VAL A 726 -22.09 -2.29 -13.08
N ASP A 727 -22.01 -3.32 -13.93
CA ASP A 727 -22.99 -3.51 -15.00
C ASP A 727 -24.24 -4.19 -14.45
N THR A 728 -25.40 -3.90 -15.03
CA THR A 728 -26.68 -4.55 -14.67
C THR A 728 -27.37 -5.01 -15.94
N PHE A 729 -28.24 -6.01 -15.84
CA PHE A 729 -28.98 -6.49 -17.00
C PHE A 729 -29.73 -5.36 -17.73
N ASN A 730 -30.35 -4.44 -16.99
CA ASN A 730 -31.08 -3.31 -17.59
C ASN A 730 -30.13 -2.34 -18.32
N ASN A 731 -28.95 -2.05 -17.75
CA ASN A 731 -27.97 -1.21 -18.42
C ASN A 731 -27.37 -1.89 -19.65
N PHE A 732 -27.10 -3.19 -19.57
CA PHE A 732 -26.66 -4.00 -20.70
C PHE A 732 -27.70 -4.00 -21.82
N LYS A 733 -28.97 -4.26 -21.51
CA LYS A 733 -30.11 -4.22 -22.44
C LYS A 733 -30.23 -2.86 -23.12
N ASN A 734 -30.16 -1.77 -22.35
CA ASN A 734 -30.17 -0.42 -22.90
C ASN A 734 -29.01 -0.20 -23.87
N ARG A 735 -27.80 -0.65 -23.52
CA ARG A 735 -26.60 -0.51 -24.36
C ARG A 735 -26.64 -1.33 -25.65
N VAL A 736 -27.31 -2.48 -25.64
CA VAL A 736 -27.57 -3.30 -26.83
C VAL A 736 -28.59 -2.64 -27.75
N GLN A 737 -29.56 -1.90 -27.19
CA GLN A 737 -30.59 -1.16 -27.91
C GLN A 737 -30.22 0.31 -28.21
N ASP A 738 -28.94 0.68 -28.08
CA ASP A 738 -28.43 2.05 -28.24
C ASP A 738 -29.16 3.13 -27.40
N LYS A 739 -29.72 2.73 -26.25
CA LYS A 739 -30.33 3.61 -25.25
C LYS A 739 -29.35 3.97 -24.14
N LYS A 740 -29.49 5.18 -23.58
CA LYS A 740 -28.72 5.61 -22.41
C LYS A 740 -29.25 4.92 -21.14
N GLY A 741 -28.38 4.20 -20.44
CA GLY A 741 -28.65 3.65 -19.10
C GLY A 741 -28.14 4.57 -17.98
N LYS A 742 -28.72 4.46 -16.79
CA LYS A 742 -28.18 5.13 -15.60
C LYS A 742 -27.02 4.29 -15.04
N PRO A 743 -25.80 4.82 -14.92
CA PRO A 743 -24.70 4.08 -14.33
C PRO A 743 -25.03 3.64 -12.90
N VAL A 744 -24.52 2.48 -12.52
CA VAL A 744 -24.64 1.92 -11.16
C VAL A 744 -23.23 1.91 -10.58
N ASN A 745 -22.96 2.88 -9.71
CA ASN A 745 -21.66 3.06 -9.09
C ASN A 745 -21.79 2.69 -7.61
N ILE A 746 -21.15 1.60 -7.19
CA ILE A 746 -21.16 1.16 -5.79
C ILE A 746 -19.92 1.71 -5.10
N ARG A 747 -20.11 2.32 -3.94
CA ARG A 747 -19.05 2.95 -3.15
C ARG A 747 -18.15 1.90 -2.51
N THR A 748 -16.89 2.25 -2.31
CA THR A 748 -15.90 1.38 -1.70
C THR A 748 -15.19 2.10 -0.58
N HIS A 749 -15.25 1.51 0.61
CA HIS A 749 -14.83 2.15 1.86
C HIS A 749 -14.35 1.14 2.91
N PHE A 750 -14.97 -0.04 2.99
CA PHE A 750 -14.58 -1.16 3.84
C PHE A 750 -13.56 -2.05 3.12
N ALA A 751 -13.80 -2.28 1.83
CA ALA A 751 -12.94 -3.02 0.93
C ALA A 751 -12.60 -2.16 -0.31
N VAL A 752 -11.34 -2.18 -0.77
CA VAL A 752 -10.90 -1.40 -1.94
C VAL A 752 -10.05 -2.24 -2.91
N ALA A 753 -10.11 -1.89 -4.20
CA ALA A 753 -9.39 -2.60 -5.26
C ALA A 753 -8.09 -1.87 -5.59
N PHE A 754 -6.98 -2.60 -5.53
CA PHE A 754 -5.67 -2.15 -5.95
C PHE A 754 -5.40 -2.63 -7.38
N THR A 755 -5.83 -1.85 -8.37
CA THR A 755 -5.71 -2.19 -9.79
C THR A 755 -5.05 -1.05 -10.58
N LYS A 756 -4.61 -1.33 -11.82
CA LYS A 756 -4.14 -0.28 -12.74
C LYS A 756 -5.32 0.66 -13.03
N SER A 757 -5.22 1.90 -12.59
CA SER A 757 -6.25 2.94 -12.77
C SER A 757 -6.41 3.28 -14.26
N GLU A 758 -7.64 3.49 -14.72
CA GLU A 758 -7.95 3.94 -16.11
C GLU A 758 -7.78 5.47 -16.31
N GLY A 759 -7.04 6.15 -15.44
CA GLY A 759 -6.63 7.55 -15.61
C GLY A 759 -5.18 7.62 -16.06
N GLY A 760 -4.81 8.65 -16.83
CA GLY A 760 -3.44 8.85 -17.33
C GLY A 760 -2.36 8.64 -16.26
N VAL A 761 -1.14 8.29 -16.71
CA VAL A 761 -0.02 7.72 -15.92
C VAL A 761 0.14 8.35 -14.52
N ASN A 762 0.16 9.69 -14.42
CA ASN A 762 0.36 10.41 -13.15
C ASN A 762 -0.83 10.32 -12.17
N LYS A 763 -2.09 10.31 -12.65
CA LYS A 763 -3.27 10.17 -11.79
C LYS A 763 -3.40 8.74 -11.24
N GLY A 764 -2.97 7.76 -12.04
CA GLY A 764 -2.99 6.35 -11.64
C GLY A 764 -1.99 6.02 -10.52
N GLU A 765 -0.81 6.63 -10.54
CA GLU A 765 0.24 6.41 -9.55
C GLU A 765 -0.06 7.04 -8.19
N ASN A 766 -0.51 8.29 -8.18
CA ASN A 766 -0.91 8.97 -6.94
C ASN A 766 -2.01 8.20 -6.20
N ARG A 767 -3.00 7.66 -6.93
CA ARG A 767 -4.06 6.84 -6.33
C ARG A 767 -3.52 5.55 -5.69
N ARG A 768 -2.52 4.89 -6.30
CA ARG A 768 -1.92 3.69 -5.73
C ARG A 768 -1.16 4.00 -4.44
N LYS A 769 -0.36 5.08 -4.43
CA LYS A 769 0.33 5.55 -3.22
C LYS A 769 -0.68 5.82 -2.10
N ALA A 770 -1.73 6.56 -2.42
CA ALA A 770 -2.84 6.88 -1.51
C ALA A 770 -3.52 5.62 -0.93
N VAL A 771 -3.94 4.68 -1.78
CA VAL A 771 -4.61 3.44 -1.32
C VAL A 771 -3.67 2.61 -0.45
N ARG A 772 -2.38 2.50 -0.80
CA ARG A 772 -1.39 1.81 0.02
C ARG A 772 -1.24 2.46 1.40
N ASN A 773 -1.05 3.78 1.43
CA ASN A 773 -0.89 4.52 2.68
C ASN A 773 -2.15 4.41 3.56
N SER A 774 -3.34 4.50 2.94
CA SER A 774 -4.61 4.31 3.65
C SER A 774 -4.77 2.89 4.21
N PHE A 775 -4.40 1.85 3.45
CA PHE A 775 -4.43 0.47 3.94
C PHE A 775 -3.40 0.20 5.06
N ASN A 776 -2.24 0.85 5.02
CA ASN A 776 -1.25 0.81 6.11
C ASN A 776 -1.59 1.72 7.29
N SER A 777 -2.60 2.57 7.20
CA SER A 777 -3.14 3.29 8.37
C SER A 777 -3.99 2.35 9.25
N PRO A 778 -4.24 2.65 10.53
CA PRO A 778 -5.14 1.84 11.35
C PRO A 778 -6.60 1.90 10.87
N PHE A 779 -6.97 2.91 10.09
CA PHE A 779 -8.34 3.13 9.65
C PHE A 779 -8.71 2.30 8.41
N ARG A 780 -10.00 2.26 8.06
CA ARG A 780 -10.50 1.63 6.82
C ARG A 780 -9.72 2.09 5.56
N PRO A 781 -9.57 1.28 4.51
CA PRO A 781 -10.21 -0.02 4.28
C PRO A 781 -9.57 -1.14 5.12
N PHE A 782 -10.38 -2.14 5.45
CA PHE A 782 -9.97 -3.36 6.13
C PHE A 782 -9.71 -4.52 5.17
N VAL A 783 -10.15 -4.41 3.93
CA VAL A 783 -9.87 -5.40 2.88
C VAL A 783 -9.25 -4.71 1.68
N LEU A 784 -8.09 -5.19 1.24
CA LEU A 784 -7.44 -4.78 0.01
C LEU A 784 -7.40 -5.96 -0.94
N ALA A 785 -8.07 -5.84 -2.09
CA ALA A 785 -8.04 -6.86 -3.11
C ALA A 785 -7.21 -6.41 -4.31
N THR A 786 -6.32 -7.26 -4.80
CA THR A 786 -5.34 -6.94 -5.85
C THR A 786 -5.15 -8.13 -6.80
N THR A 787 -4.44 -7.88 -7.90
CA THR A 787 -3.92 -8.91 -8.81
C THR A 787 -2.39 -8.98 -8.70
N SER A 788 -1.69 -9.45 -9.74
CA SER A 788 -0.22 -9.41 -9.84
C SER A 788 0.37 -8.00 -9.63
N ILE A 789 -0.43 -6.94 -9.80
CA ILE A 789 0.00 -5.55 -9.55
C ILE A 789 0.46 -5.33 -8.10
N GLY A 790 -0.14 -6.03 -7.13
CA GLY A 790 0.24 -5.91 -5.72
C GLY A 790 1.28 -6.93 -5.27
N GLN A 791 1.79 -7.77 -6.18
CA GLN A 791 2.62 -8.93 -5.84
C GLN A 791 4.08 -8.56 -5.58
N GLU A 792 4.56 -7.42 -6.10
CA GLU A 792 5.96 -6.99 -5.98
C GLU A 792 6.12 -5.50 -5.62
N GLY A 793 7.24 -5.16 -4.97
CA GLY A 793 7.67 -3.78 -4.71
C GLY A 793 6.79 -2.94 -3.75
N LEU A 794 5.86 -3.56 -3.02
CA LEU A 794 4.94 -2.88 -2.10
C LEU A 794 4.83 -3.62 -0.76
N ASP A 795 4.52 -2.87 0.30
CA ASP A 795 4.37 -3.36 1.67
C ASP A 795 2.98 -3.04 2.22
N PHE A 796 2.35 -4.02 2.88
CA PHE A 796 0.98 -3.95 3.39
C PHE A 796 0.86 -4.47 4.84
N HIS A 797 1.95 -4.44 5.61
CA HIS A 797 2.13 -5.22 6.85
C HIS A 797 1.72 -4.55 8.16
N PHE A 798 1.45 -3.23 8.15
CA PHE A 798 1.26 -2.48 9.39
C PHE A 798 0.09 -3.03 10.20
N TYR A 799 -1.08 -3.22 9.60
CA TYR A 799 -2.28 -3.71 10.31
C TYR A 799 -2.92 -4.95 9.65
N CYS A 800 -2.18 -5.64 8.78
CA CYS A 800 -2.63 -6.83 8.07
C CYS A 800 -1.79 -8.04 8.47
N ARG A 801 -2.47 -9.12 8.90
CA ARG A 801 -1.86 -10.43 9.13
C ARG A 801 -2.61 -11.56 8.42
N LYS A 802 -3.57 -11.25 7.54
CA LYS A 802 -4.38 -12.24 6.82
C LYS A 802 -4.19 -12.07 5.32
N VAL A 803 -3.61 -13.08 4.66
CA VAL A 803 -3.50 -13.13 3.19
C VAL A 803 -4.45 -14.17 2.65
N VAL A 804 -5.28 -13.76 1.69
CA VAL A 804 -6.21 -14.65 1.01
C VAL A 804 -5.72 -14.88 -0.42
N HIS A 805 -5.41 -16.13 -0.75
CA HIS A 805 -5.12 -16.53 -2.12
C HIS A 805 -6.43 -16.93 -2.79
N TRP A 806 -7.14 -15.93 -3.32
CA TRP A 806 -8.45 -16.13 -3.96
C TRP A 806 -8.37 -17.09 -5.14
N ASN A 807 -7.27 -17.00 -5.88
CA ASN A 807 -6.80 -18.02 -6.82
C ASN A 807 -5.37 -18.41 -6.41
N LEU A 808 -5.08 -19.71 -6.50
CA LEU A 808 -3.72 -20.21 -6.30
C LEU A 808 -2.80 -19.64 -7.40
N PRO A 809 -1.60 -19.17 -7.04
CA PRO A 809 -0.58 -18.92 -8.05
C PRO A 809 -0.16 -20.23 -8.73
N SER A 810 0.35 -20.13 -9.96
CA SER A 810 0.99 -21.27 -10.63
C SER A 810 2.34 -21.59 -10.00
N ASN A 811 3.04 -20.57 -9.49
CA ASN A 811 4.39 -20.70 -8.95
C ASN A 811 4.40 -20.63 -7.40
N PRO A 812 5.08 -21.54 -6.69
CA PRO A 812 5.26 -21.46 -5.23
C PRO A 812 5.97 -20.18 -4.77
N ILE A 813 6.89 -19.62 -5.56
CA ILE A 813 7.57 -18.37 -5.22
C ILE A 813 6.59 -17.21 -5.20
N ASP A 814 5.62 -17.19 -6.11
CA ASP A 814 4.57 -16.16 -6.11
C ASP A 814 3.74 -16.23 -4.81
N LEU A 815 3.54 -17.43 -4.25
CA LEU A 815 2.90 -17.60 -2.95
C LEU A 815 3.73 -16.93 -1.85
N GLU A 816 5.03 -17.25 -1.77
CA GLU A 816 5.98 -16.67 -0.81
C GLU A 816 6.06 -15.14 -0.96
N GLN A 817 6.11 -14.62 -2.19
CA GLN A 817 6.15 -13.19 -2.47
C GLN A 817 4.87 -12.46 -2.04
N ARG A 818 3.70 -13.09 -2.23
CA ARG A 818 2.39 -12.55 -1.80
C ARG A 818 2.32 -12.47 -0.28
N GLU A 819 2.74 -13.51 0.43
CA GLU A 819 2.83 -13.54 1.89
C GLU A 819 3.88 -12.57 2.43
N GLY A 820 4.99 -12.45 1.72
CA GLY A 820 6.06 -11.49 1.95
C GLY A 820 5.60 -10.03 1.87
N ARG A 821 4.37 -9.73 1.43
CA ARG A 821 3.81 -8.36 1.51
C ARG A 821 3.35 -7.96 2.91
N ILE A 822 3.03 -8.94 3.75
CA ILE A 822 2.62 -8.72 5.14
C ILE A 822 3.62 -9.30 6.14
N ASN A 823 4.42 -10.29 5.73
CA ASN A 823 5.55 -10.77 6.51
C ASN A 823 6.77 -9.85 6.26
N ARG A 824 6.85 -8.75 7.01
CA ARG A 824 7.84 -7.67 6.90
C ARG A 824 8.26 -7.18 8.29
N TYR A 825 9.24 -6.28 8.32
CA TYR A 825 9.77 -5.67 9.54
C TYR A 825 8.65 -5.15 10.45
N LYS A 826 8.65 -5.55 11.73
CA LYS A 826 7.65 -5.16 12.74
C LYS A 826 6.20 -5.30 12.24
N CYS A 827 5.90 -6.34 11.45
CA CYS A 827 4.53 -6.61 11.02
C CYS A 827 3.57 -6.77 12.21
N LEU A 828 2.26 -6.67 11.96
CA LEU A 828 1.26 -6.76 13.02
C LEU A 828 1.44 -8.01 13.90
N ALA A 829 1.74 -9.17 13.31
CA ALA A 829 1.96 -10.41 14.07
C ALA A 829 3.13 -10.28 15.07
N ILE A 830 4.25 -9.67 14.66
CA ILE A 830 5.38 -9.39 15.56
C ILE A 830 4.95 -8.44 16.68
N ARG A 831 4.28 -7.33 16.35
CA ARG A 831 3.89 -6.33 17.35
C ARG A 831 2.88 -6.86 18.37
N GLU A 832 1.91 -7.66 17.93
CA GLU A 832 0.97 -8.34 18.84
C GLU A 832 1.68 -9.35 19.75
N ASN A 833 2.65 -10.12 19.25
CA ASN A 833 3.45 -11.01 20.10
C ASN A 833 4.32 -10.25 21.10
N ILE A 834 4.97 -9.16 20.66
CA ILE A 834 5.81 -8.32 21.52
C ILE A 834 4.97 -7.64 22.60
N ALA A 835 3.80 -7.11 22.25
CA ALA A 835 2.87 -6.54 23.21
C ALA A 835 2.38 -7.58 24.24
N ARG A 836 2.10 -8.82 23.82
CA ARG A 836 1.70 -9.90 24.75
C ARG A 836 2.82 -10.33 25.69
N ARG A 837 4.06 -10.44 25.20
CA ARG A 837 5.20 -10.94 25.98
C ARG A 837 5.84 -9.86 26.85
N TYR A 838 5.91 -8.64 26.34
CA TYR A 838 6.70 -7.54 26.91
C TYR A 838 5.89 -6.26 27.13
N GLY A 839 4.59 -6.22 26.85
CA GLY A 839 3.72 -5.09 27.20
C GLY A 839 3.50 -4.91 28.71
N HIS A 840 4.10 -5.78 29.52
CA HIS A 840 4.01 -5.77 30.98
C HIS A 840 5.30 -5.34 31.67
N ILE A 841 6.31 -4.88 30.93
CA ILE A 841 7.51 -4.27 31.53
C ILE A 841 7.17 -2.91 32.14
N THR A 842 8.10 -2.39 32.96
CA THR A 842 8.03 -1.01 33.43
C THR A 842 8.57 -0.09 32.34
N PHE A 843 7.78 0.92 31.99
CA PHE A 843 8.10 1.91 30.96
C PHE A 843 8.59 3.22 31.60
N SER A 844 9.50 3.89 30.90
CA SER A 844 10.03 5.19 31.31
C SER A 844 9.51 6.33 30.43
N GLU A 845 9.59 6.19 29.10
CA GLU A 845 9.22 7.24 28.14
C GLU A 845 8.58 6.67 26.87
N ASP A 846 9.34 5.93 26.05
CA ASP A 846 8.89 5.38 24.76
C ASP A 846 8.52 3.90 24.90
N ILE A 847 7.21 3.69 25.12
CA ILE A 847 6.58 2.39 25.28
C ILE A 847 7.00 1.39 24.18
N TRP A 848 7.01 1.80 22.92
CA TRP A 848 7.27 0.88 21.82
C TRP A 848 8.76 0.60 21.65
N THR A 849 9.61 1.62 21.72
CA THR A 849 11.05 1.44 21.62
C THR A 849 11.56 0.59 22.79
N GLU A 850 11.13 0.88 24.02
CA GLU A 850 11.50 0.11 25.21
C GLU A 850 11.04 -1.35 25.14
N MET A 851 9.82 -1.64 24.64
CA MET A 851 9.36 -3.02 24.41
C MET A 851 10.28 -3.77 23.45
N PHE A 852 10.62 -3.16 22.31
CA PHE A 852 11.47 -3.80 21.30
C PHE A 852 12.91 -3.97 21.77
N ASP A 853 13.47 -3.00 22.50
CA ASP A 853 14.81 -3.09 23.09
C ASP A 853 14.87 -4.17 24.17
N HIS A 854 13.83 -4.27 25.01
CA HIS A 854 13.74 -5.34 25.99
C HIS A 854 13.60 -6.70 25.33
N ALA A 855 12.77 -6.83 24.30
CA ALA A 855 12.64 -8.06 23.51
C ALA A 855 13.96 -8.46 22.85
N LEU A 856 14.69 -7.50 22.25
CA LEU A 856 16.00 -7.75 21.67
C LEU A 856 16.99 -8.29 22.71
N ARG A 857 17.01 -7.76 23.93
CA ARG A 857 17.89 -8.26 25.00
C ARG A 857 17.50 -9.66 25.50
N LYS A 858 16.21 -9.97 25.52
CA LYS A 858 15.69 -11.25 26.03
C LYS A 858 15.73 -12.38 25.01
N GLU A 859 15.51 -12.08 23.74
CA GLU A 859 15.46 -13.09 22.67
C GLU A 859 16.82 -13.33 22.01
N LYS A 860 17.79 -12.42 22.17
CA LYS A 860 19.15 -12.56 21.63
C LYS A 860 19.99 -13.52 22.47
N ALA A 861 19.85 -14.82 22.24
CA ALA A 861 20.88 -15.80 22.62
C ALA A 861 22.06 -15.74 21.62
N GLU A 862 23.25 -16.24 21.99
CA GLU A 862 24.50 -16.12 21.20
C GLU A 862 24.41 -16.66 19.76
N GLN A 863 23.42 -17.51 19.46
CA GLN A 863 23.22 -18.13 18.14
C GLN A 863 21.96 -17.63 17.39
N VAL A 864 21.42 -16.47 17.76
CA VAL A 864 20.18 -15.93 17.15
C VAL A 864 20.49 -14.73 16.26
N SER A 865 20.03 -14.79 15.01
CA SER A 865 20.19 -13.71 14.03
C SER A 865 19.50 -12.40 14.46
N GLU A 866 20.03 -11.27 13.99
CA GLU A 866 19.46 -9.92 14.17
C GLU A 866 18.04 -9.74 13.57
N LEU A 867 17.55 -10.75 12.83
CA LEU A 867 16.15 -10.81 12.41
C LEU A 867 15.17 -10.93 13.60
N VAL A 868 15.63 -11.41 14.76
CA VAL A 868 14.83 -11.51 15.98
C VAL A 868 15.04 -10.26 16.85
N PRO A 869 13.99 -9.59 17.34
CA PRO A 869 12.56 -9.95 17.26
C PRO A 869 11.81 -9.25 16.11
N PHE A 870 12.51 -8.62 15.17
CA PHE A 870 11.92 -7.66 14.25
C PHE A 870 11.17 -8.26 13.06
N TRP A 871 11.64 -9.40 12.54
CA TRP A 871 11.00 -10.15 11.45
C TRP A 871 10.46 -11.49 11.92
N VAL A 872 11.09 -12.07 12.94
CA VAL A 872 10.75 -13.38 13.48
C VAL A 872 10.82 -13.32 15.00
N ILE A 873 10.07 -14.17 15.68
CA ILE A 873 10.08 -14.29 17.14
C ILE A 873 10.34 -15.74 17.53
N THR A 874 10.91 -15.94 18.72
CA THR A 874 11.10 -17.28 19.30
C THR A 874 9.75 -17.97 19.57
N PRO A 875 9.61 -19.31 19.36
CA PRO A 875 8.38 -20.04 19.65
C PRO A 875 7.90 -19.88 21.09
N ALA A 876 6.58 -19.73 21.28
CA ALA A 876 5.91 -19.83 22.57
C ALA A 876 4.55 -20.51 22.39
N GLU A 877 3.96 -21.00 23.50
CA GLU A 877 2.70 -21.75 23.51
C GLU A 877 1.58 -21.04 22.73
N GLU A 878 1.44 -19.72 22.90
CA GLU A 878 0.48 -18.90 22.15
C GLU A 878 1.19 -17.83 21.31
N THR A 879 1.46 -18.15 20.05
CA THR A 879 2.09 -17.22 19.09
C THR A 879 1.05 -16.68 18.10
N VAL A 880 1.00 -15.36 17.96
CA VAL A 880 0.21 -14.72 16.90
C VAL A 880 0.88 -14.97 15.56
N ALA A 881 0.20 -15.72 14.71
CA ALA A 881 0.63 -16.01 13.35
C ALA A 881 -0.05 -15.11 12.30
N ILE A 882 0.65 -14.96 11.18
CA ILE A 882 0.11 -14.58 9.87
C ILE A 882 -0.74 -15.74 9.35
N ARG A 883 -1.96 -15.43 8.92
CA ARG A 883 -2.92 -16.40 8.40
C ARG A 883 -2.85 -16.46 6.89
N ARG A 884 -2.47 -17.61 6.35
CA ARG A 884 -2.68 -17.97 4.95
C ARG A 884 -4.09 -18.54 4.82
N ILE A 885 -4.87 -18.00 3.89
CA ILE A 885 -6.25 -18.42 3.67
C ILE A 885 -6.42 -18.77 2.20
N VAL A 886 -6.70 -20.03 1.93
CA VAL A 886 -6.98 -20.55 0.59
C VAL A 886 -8.39 -21.15 0.57
N PRO A 887 -9.38 -20.42 0.03
CA PRO A 887 -10.76 -20.92 -0.09
C PRO A 887 -10.87 -21.87 -1.30
N MET A 888 -10.55 -23.15 -1.10
CA MET A 888 -10.53 -24.16 -2.16
C MET A 888 -11.92 -24.77 -2.34
N TYR A 889 -12.35 -25.07 -3.56
CA TYR A 889 -13.57 -25.85 -3.75
C TYR A 889 -13.28 -27.34 -3.55
N ALA A 890 -14.08 -28.01 -2.73
CA ALA A 890 -14.09 -29.47 -2.61
C ALA A 890 -14.35 -30.11 -3.99
N PHE A 891 -13.77 -31.30 -4.21
CA PHE A 891 -13.85 -32.04 -5.49
C PHE A 891 -13.24 -31.32 -6.70
N SER A 892 -12.38 -30.32 -6.47
CA SER A 892 -11.71 -29.59 -7.53
C SER A 892 -10.19 -29.76 -7.49
N ARG A 893 -9.53 -29.49 -8.62
CA ARG A 893 -8.05 -29.55 -8.74
C ARG A 893 -7.33 -28.58 -7.80
N ASP A 894 -8.05 -27.60 -7.23
CA ASP A 894 -7.49 -26.62 -6.30
C ASP A 894 -6.85 -27.29 -5.07
N VAL A 895 -7.46 -28.36 -4.54
CA VAL A 895 -6.97 -29.07 -3.35
C VAL A 895 -5.64 -29.78 -3.62
N SER A 896 -5.57 -30.52 -4.73
CA SER A 896 -4.32 -31.19 -5.14
C SER A 896 -3.24 -30.19 -5.52
N ALA A 897 -3.61 -29.11 -6.22
CA ALA A 897 -2.68 -28.05 -6.63
C ALA A 897 -2.08 -27.34 -5.40
N TYR A 898 -2.90 -27.04 -4.39
CA TYR A 898 -2.41 -26.43 -3.15
C TYR A 898 -1.43 -27.34 -2.40
N ARG A 899 -1.78 -28.63 -2.21
CA ARG A 899 -0.89 -29.59 -1.54
C ARG A 899 0.46 -29.71 -2.26
N ARG A 900 0.43 -29.78 -3.60
CA ARG A 900 1.65 -29.78 -4.42
C ARG A 900 2.45 -28.48 -4.22
N LEU A 901 1.79 -27.34 -4.27
CA LEU A 901 2.42 -26.02 -4.15
C LEU A 901 3.12 -25.83 -2.79
N ILE A 902 2.47 -26.19 -1.68
CA ILE A 902 3.08 -26.11 -0.34
C ILE A 902 4.27 -27.06 -0.22
N LYS A 903 4.14 -28.28 -0.73
CA LYS A 903 5.23 -29.26 -0.72
C LYS A 903 6.46 -28.75 -1.47
N ILE A 904 6.27 -28.17 -2.66
CA ILE A 904 7.35 -27.56 -3.44
C ILE A 904 7.92 -26.34 -2.71
N LEU A 905 7.08 -25.47 -2.16
CA LEU A 905 7.53 -24.27 -1.43
C LEU A 905 8.45 -24.60 -0.24
N ALA A 906 8.22 -25.72 0.45
CA ALA A 906 9.09 -26.15 1.54
C ALA A 906 10.49 -26.58 1.04
N HIS A 907 10.60 -27.14 -0.17
CA HIS A 907 11.80 -27.85 -0.61
C HIS A 907 12.50 -27.28 -1.85
N TYR A 908 11.95 -26.26 -2.52
CA TYR A 908 12.53 -25.70 -3.76
C TYR A 908 13.99 -25.28 -3.61
N ARG A 909 14.39 -24.95 -2.37
CA ARG A 909 15.76 -24.62 -1.95
C ARG A 909 16.79 -25.70 -2.30
N ILE A 910 16.42 -26.98 -2.26
CA ILE A 910 17.30 -28.10 -2.62
C ILE A 910 17.69 -28.02 -4.10
N THR A 911 16.73 -27.61 -4.92
CA THR A 911 16.86 -27.57 -6.39
C THR A 911 17.28 -26.21 -6.93
N LEU A 912 17.74 -25.27 -6.09
CA LEU A 912 18.20 -23.96 -6.54
C LEU A 912 19.31 -24.11 -7.60
N GLY A 913 19.18 -23.37 -8.71
CA GLY A 913 20.16 -23.39 -9.81
C GLY A 913 20.25 -24.69 -10.59
N HIS A 914 19.27 -25.59 -10.48
CA HIS A 914 19.22 -26.85 -11.25
C HIS A 914 18.23 -26.76 -12.42
N ALA A 915 18.46 -27.56 -13.47
CA ALA A 915 17.50 -27.73 -14.56
C ALA A 915 16.34 -28.65 -14.13
N ARG A 916 15.14 -28.44 -14.72
CA ARG A 916 13.92 -29.24 -14.46
C ARG A 916 13.65 -29.52 -12.96
N GLN A 917 13.60 -28.44 -12.19
CA GLN A 917 13.51 -28.47 -10.72
C GLN A 917 12.29 -29.25 -10.20
N GLU A 918 11.15 -29.14 -10.88
CA GLU A 918 9.92 -29.84 -10.50
C GLU A 918 10.08 -31.38 -10.58
N GLU A 919 10.62 -31.91 -11.68
CA GLU A 919 10.88 -33.36 -11.82
C GLU A 919 11.87 -33.86 -10.77
N LEU A 920 12.90 -33.06 -10.48
CA LEU A 920 13.91 -33.40 -9.49
C LEU A 920 13.33 -33.46 -8.08
N LEU A 921 12.48 -32.51 -7.70
CA LEU A 921 11.77 -32.54 -6.43
C LEU A 921 10.82 -33.73 -6.34
N GLU A 922 10.05 -34.01 -7.41
CA GLU A 922 9.15 -35.17 -7.44
C GLU A 922 9.91 -36.49 -7.30
N TYR A 923 11.06 -36.62 -7.96
CA TYR A 923 11.95 -37.77 -7.79
C TYR A 923 12.42 -37.90 -6.34
N LEU A 924 12.88 -36.80 -5.71
CA LEU A 924 13.35 -36.81 -4.33
C LEU A 924 12.22 -37.18 -3.36
N PHE A 925 11.02 -36.63 -3.56
CA PHE A 925 9.85 -36.90 -2.74
C PHE A 925 9.28 -38.31 -2.87
N THR A 926 9.53 -38.98 -4.00
CA THR A 926 9.05 -40.35 -4.23
C THR A 926 9.99 -41.37 -3.61
N ASN A 927 11.29 -41.05 -3.54
CA ASN A 927 12.33 -42.00 -3.17
C ASN A 927 12.95 -41.78 -1.77
N HIS A 928 12.70 -40.63 -1.13
CA HIS A 928 13.33 -40.24 0.14
C HIS A 928 12.33 -39.61 1.12
N ASN A 929 12.63 -39.67 2.41
CA ASN A 929 11.84 -39.01 3.45
C ASN A 929 12.19 -37.52 3.56
N GLU A 930 11.23 -36.69 3.98
CA GLU A 930 11.43 -35.22 4.08
C GLU A 930 12.53 -34.82 5.09
N GLU A 931 12.72 -35.60 6.16
CA GLU A 931 13.77 -35.34 7.16
C GLU A 931 15.18 -35.48 6.57
N ASP A 932 15.41 -36.48 5.70
CA ASP A 932 16.71 -36.71 5.06
C ASP A 932 17.06 -35.62 4.04
N LEU A 933 16.04 -34.94 3.50
CA LEU A 933 16.20 -33.87 2.51
C LEU A 933 16.63 -32.53 3.12
N GLN A 934 16.45 -32.33 4.43
CA GLN A 934 16.85 -31.07 5.09
C GLN A 934 18.37 -30.86 5.08
N ASP A 935 19.15 -31.94 5.21
CA ASP A 935 20.62 -31.90 5.17
C ASP A 935 21.15 -31.45 3.78
N LEU A 936 20.30 -31.48 2.74
CA LEU A 936 20.65 -31.06 1.37
C LEU A 936 20.34 -29.57 1.08
N PHE A 937 19.79 -28.81 2.04
CA PHE A 937 19.55 -27.39 1.84
C PHE A 937 20.85 -26.59 1.72
N LEU A 938 20.92 -25.74 0.69
CA LEU A 938 22.00 -24.77 0.55
C LEU A 938 21.83 -23.63 1.57
N ASN A 939 22.84 -23.40 2.41
CA ASN A 939 22.91 -22.31 3.36
C ASN A 939 23.90 -21.24 2.88
N LEU A 940 23.35 -20.13 2.38
CA LEU A 940 24.13 -18.99 1.90
C LEU A 940 24.12 -17.84 2.91
N SER A 941 23.74 -18.08 4.16
CA SER A 941 23.66 -17.03 5.17
C SER A 941 25.02 -16.79 5.82
N PRO A 942 25.51 -15.54 5.81
CA PRO A 942 26.80 -15.20 6.42
C PRO A 942 26.80 -15.37 7.94
N PHE A 943 25.63 -15.37 8.58
CA PHE A 943 25.51 -15.55 10.02
C PHE A 943 25.71 -17.03 10.41
N TYR A 944 25.10 -17.95 9.66
CA TYR A 944 25.14 -19.38 9.96
C TYR A 944 26.32 -20.12 9.32
N SER A 945 26.98 -19.55 8.30
CA SER A 945 28.14 -20.17 7.65
C SER A 945 29.44 -20.05 8.45
N GLN A 946 29.52 -19.13 9.43
CA GLN A 946 30.72 -18.92 10.25
C GLN A 946 30.72 -19.69 11.58
N THR A 947 29.62 -20.36 11.93
CA THR A 947 29.52 -21.16 13.16
C THR A 947 29.46 -22.64 12.77
N PRO A 948 30.41 -23.50 13.18
CA PRO A 948 30.28 -24.93 12.94
C PRO A 948 29.04 -25.42 13.70
N CYS A 949 27.99 -25.77 12.96
CA CYS A 949 26.78 -26.34 13.50
C CYS A 949 27.13 -27.73 14.07
N HIS A 950 27.42 -27.78 15.38
CA HIS A 950 27.57 -29.06 16.07
C HIS A 950 26.21 -29.75 16.11
N LYS A 951 26.10 -30.82 15.31
CA LYS A 951 25.07 -31.86 15.42
C LYS A 951 25.08 -32.41 16.86
N SER A 952 24.09 -32.05 17.69
CA SER A 952 23.89 -32.66 19.00
C SER A 952 22.95 -33.87 18.90
N SER A 953 23.50 -35.05 18.69
CA SER A 953 22.86 -36.32 19.08
C SER A 953 23.91 -37.43 19.13
N ARG A 954 24.89 -37.31 20.04
CA ARG A 954 25.63 -38.47 20.53
C ARG A 954 25.82 -38.36 22.03
N THR A 955 24.94 -39.06 22.74
CA THR A 955 25.17 -39.55 24.10
C THR A 955 26.48 -40.34 24.12
N PHE A 956 27.42 -39.95 24.96
CA PHE A 956 28.43 -40.86 25.50
C PHE A 956 28.54 -40.66 27.02
N PRO A 957 28.79 -41.74 27.77
CA PRO A 957 28.53 -41.80 29.20
C PRO A 957 29.61 -41.11 30.03
N LEU A 958 29.19 -40.68 31.23
CA LEU A 958 30.04 -40.35 32.36
C LEU A 958 31.10 -41.44 32.59
N ASP A 959 32.36 -41.03 32.74
CA ASP A 959 33.23 -41.56 33.79
C ASP A 959 34.45 -40.66 34.03
N SER A 960 34.79 -40.59 35.33
CA SER A 960 35.89 -39.91 36.06
C SER A 960 35.89 -38.38 36.11
#